data_AF-A0A945CJD3-F1
#
_entry.id   AF-A0A945CJD3-F1
#
_cell.length_a   1.000
_cell.length_b   1.000
_cell.length_c   1.000
_cell.angle_alpha   90.00
_cell.angle_beta   90.00
_cell.angle_gamma   90.00
#
_symmetry.space_group_name_H-M   'P 1'
#
loop_
_entity.id
_entity.type
_entity.pdbx_description
1 polymer ?
#
loop_
_entity_poly.entity_id
_entity_poly.type
_entity_poly.pdbx_seq_one_letter_code
_entity_poly.pdbx_strand_id
1 'polypeptide(L)'
;RQYRDAFYPPTARVPVLLPNIEESAITFATGSAAKTIPAPWRKKIDPQEARIAIVERYLGCRGPVTQYELMNHTGWPIGAVEQILDHLVQKGGVVQGIYTSQKPAPQWVNRSNLEEIHRLTMGYLKRELAACAPYELVDFVTRWQHLHPDTRLSGLDGLRDAIRQLQGVEVVQGVLEAEVLPGRIADYRPEMLDQLIDAGEVCWRRVSTRSISRGKFTLCFRRDMEWLGRGAPLGFDAEEKADVDIASSIIQVRRFFQTEKTAFFDDVLDATSLEEGVAMRAVWHLAWCGELYCDTYECLRHAGFEATLSACYDLANKPERILSGRDSHERVVARMKKRRLDPRLGRWTATERLVPPRQPLPDVDILRRWTRLLLDRWGIISRDILDCEVAAPPWSDLVREFKRLELLGQVSRGFFIEDHRGEQYGLPEAIELLRDCRGRRSEGRELGYLPDEPTFPITYHDPANLYARCLYMIDEAGRRLERSRSLGFRFARMVVQAGQPLILAEGTQLVALTRAQLTSCIRHLQHDYAGREAPTQFRAWNTYPVDAHPAGNVLHDLGFRLSKNSMVWPSPRKTDPCTPLSPDTRKFLPYFSDALSTPLGPDWAAARGPEPIRPLLRKVFHFIEKELSRPRWEIHWQHTWPQATYCGMSCLRLVIRQTYVEATINAPGVTDFKKSCSNRDRGHLENPDEMDDAYRQEFRHRRDCTESSIDRYLKKRGQ
;
A
#
# COMPACT_ATOMS: atom_id res chain seq x y z
N ARG A 1 -49.45 -34.38 -26.46
CA ARG A 1 -49.88 -34.50 -27.88
C ARG A 1 -49.83 -35.96 -28.34
N GLN A 2 -48.72 -36.68 -28.14
CA GLN A 2 -48.63 -38.13 -28.39
C GLN A 2 -49.70 -38.97 -27.70
N TYR A 3 -50.01 -38.70 -26.42
CA TYR A 3 -51.14 -39.35 -25.73
C TYR A 3 -52.51 -39.00 -26.33
N ARG A 4 -52.69 -37.81 -26.91
CA ARG A 4 -53.99 -37.40 -27.46
C ARG A 4 -54.23 -38.05 -28.82
N ASP A 5 -53.21 -38.04 -29.67
CA ASP A 5 -53.32 -38.54 -31.05
C ASP A 5 -53.44 -40.08 -31.10
N ALA A 6 -53.12 -40.78 -29.99
CA ALA A 6 -53.40 -42.20 -29.80
C ALA A 6 -54.88 -42.52 -29.46
N PHE A 7 -55.63 -41.56 -28.90
CA PHE A 7 -56.99 -41.80 -28.38
C PHE A 7 -58.08 -40.91 -29.02
N TYR A 8 -57.72 -39.92 -29.86
CA TYR A 8 -58.68 -39.01 -30.49
C TYR A 8 -58.32 -38.70 -31.95
N PRO A 9 -59.31 -38.63 -32.86
CA PRO A 9 -59.07 -38.34 -34.27
C PRO A 9 -58.53 -36.90 -34.49
N PRO A 10 -57.76 -36.66 -35.57
CA PRO A 10 -57.09 -35.39 -35.84
C PRO A 10 -58.03 -34.18 -36.01
N THR A 11 -59.33 -34.42 -36.23
CA THR A 11 -60.39 -33.41 -36.34
C THR A 11 -61.07 -33.05 -35.01
N ALA A 12 -60.72 -33.70 -33.90
CA ALA A 12 -61.33 -33.41 -32.61
C ALA A 12 -60.85 -32.04 -32.07
N ARG A 13 -61.79 -31.10 -31.90
CA ARG A 13 -61.55 -29.81 -31.23
C ARG A 13 -61.04 -30.08 -29.82
N VAL A 14 -59.89 -29.51 -29.44
CA VAL A 14 -59.34 -29.67 -28.08
C VAL A 14 -60.31 -29.03 -27.10
N PRO A 15 -60.96 -29.81 -26.22
CA PRO A 15 -61.75 -29.23 -25.15
C PRO A 15 -60.78 -28.59 -24.14
N VAL A 16 -61.01 -27.33 -23.79
CA VAL A 16 -60.29 -26.65 -22.73
C VAL A 16 -61.11 -26.81 -21.46
N LEU A 17 -60.49 -27.34 -20.41
CA LEU A 17 -61.11 -27.40 -19.09
C LEU A 17 -61.03 -26.01 -18.46
N LEU A 18 -62.18 -25.39 -18.27
CA LEU A 18 -62.32 -24.09 -17.64
C LEU A 18 -62.69 -24.31 -16.18
N PRO A 19 -61.88 -23.84 -15.23
CA PRO A 19 -62.23 -23.92 -13.82
C PRO A 19 -63.42 -23.00 -13.54
N ASN A 20 -64.49 -23.55 -12.99
CA ASN A 20 -65.58 -22.82 -12.38
C ASN A 20 -65.34 -22.86 -10.86
N ILE A 21 -65.06 -21.70 -10.28
CA ILE A 21 -64.71 -21.55 -8.87
C ILE A 21 -65.97 -21.06 -8.16
N GLU A 22 -66.64 -21.95 -7.44
CA GLU A 22 -67.69 -21.60 -6.48
C GLU A 22 -67.07 -21.54 -5.07
N GLU A 23 -67.69 -20.81 -4.14
CA GLU A 23 -67.11 -20.44 -2.82
C GLU A 23 -66.55 -21.62 -1.99
N SER A 24 -66.88 -22.87 -2.32
CA SER A 24 -66.37 -24.08 -1.64
C SER A 24 -65.83 -25.19 -2.56
N ALA A 25 -65.81 -25.04 -3.89
CA ALA A 25 -65.31 -26.08 -4.80
C ALA A 25 -64.83 -25.54 -6.15
N ILE A 26 -63.75 -26.13 -6.68
CA ILE A 26 -63.30 -25.92 -8.06
C ILE A 26 -63.82 -27.08 -8.91
N THR A 27 -64.74 -26.79 -9.82
CA THR A 27 -65.21 -27.75 -10.83
C THR A 27 -64.64 -27.39 -12.19
N PHE A 28 -64.51 -28.34 -13.12
CA PHE A 28 -63.97 -28.08 -14.45
C PHE A 28 -65.03 -28.33 -15.53
N ALA A 29 -65.39 -27.29 -16.28
CA ALA A 29 -66.30 -27.39 -17.42
C ALA A 29 -65.52 -27.43 -18.74
N THR A 30 -65.92 -28.29 -19.68
CA THR A 30 -65.32 -28.32 -21.02
C THR A 30 -65.84 -27.19 -21.90
N GLY A 31 -64.95 -26.28 -22.30
CA GLY A 31 -65.21 -25.18 -23.23
C GLY A 31 -64.40 -25.30 -24.53
N SER A 32 -64.81 -24.57 -25.56
CA SER A 32 -64.04 -24.46 -26.81
C SER A 32 -62.87 -23.49 -26.64
N ALA A 33 -61.65 -23.92 -26.98
CA ALA A 33 -60.45 -23.08 -26.94
C ALA A 33 -60.60 -21.73 -27.68
N ALA A 34 -61.41 -21.73 -28.75
CA ALA A 34 -61.69 -20.55 -29.55
C ALA A 34 -62.61 -19.52 -28.86
N LYS A 35 -63.28 -19.87 -27.76
CA LYS A 35 -64.06 -18.93 -26.94
C LYS A 35 -63.23 -18.37 -25.78
N THR A 36 -62.26 -19.13 -25.27
CA THR A 36 -61.46 -18.76 -24.08
C THR A 36 -60.21 -17.96 -24.40
N ILE A 37 -59.47 -18.30 -25.45
CA ILE A 37 -58.20 -17.63 -25.78
C ILE A 37 -58.52 -16.31 -26.51
N PRO A 38 -58.09 -15.13 -26.04
CA PRO A 38 -58.32 -13.85 -26.73
C PRO A 38 -57.86 -13.86 -28.21
N ALA A 39 -58.57 -13.14 -29.08
CA ALA A 39 -58.28 -13.06 -30.52
C ALA A 39 -56.81 -12.72 -30.88
N PRO A 40 -56.09 -11.83 -30.14
CA PRO A 40 -54.68 -11.54 -30.40
C PRO A 40 -53.76 -12.76 -30.26
N TRP A 41 -54.13 -13.74 -29.44
CA TRP A 41 -53.33 -14.95 -29.16
C TRP A 41 -53.73 -16.15 -30.02
N ARG A 42 -54.68 -15.98 -30.96
CA ARG A 42 -55.10 -17.01 -31.93
C ARG A 42 -54.33 -16.96 -33.26
N LYS A 43 -53.20 -16.25 -33.31
CA LYS A 43 -52.37 -16.16 -34.51
C LYS A 43 -51.85 -17.56 -34.85
N LYS A 44 -52.06 -18.01 -36.09
CA LYS A 44 -51.46 -19.26 -36.58
C LYS A 44 -49.95 -19.03 -36.69
N ILE A 45 -49.20 -19.75 -35.87
CA ILE A 45 -47.73 -19.81 -35.91
C ILE A 45 -47.36 -21.18 -36.48
N ASP A 46 -46.27 -21.24 -37.25
CA ASP A 46 -45.76 -22.50 -37.74
C ASP A 46 -45.48 -23.46 -36.56
N PRO A 47 -45.87 -24.75 -36.64
CA PRO A 47 -45.66 -25.68 -35.54
C PRO A 47 -44.20 -25.84 -35.11
N GLN A 48 -43.22 -25.71 -36.01
CA GLN A 48 -41.81 -25.82 -35.67
C GLN A 48 -41.31 -24.54 -34.98
N GLU A 49 -41.69 -23.38 -35.49
CA GLU A 49 -41.40 -22.09 -34.87
C GLU A 49 -41.98 -22.00 -33.45
N ALA A 50 -43.21 -22.50 -33.26
CA ALA A 50 -43.84 -22.57 -31.94
C ALA A 50 -43.09 -23.51 -30.97
N ARG A 51 -42.54 -24.63 -31.46
CA ARG A 51 -41.75 -25.56 -30.62
C ARG A 51 -40.43 -24.93 -30.20
N ILE A 52 -39.74 -24.25 -31.12
CA ILE A 52 -38.50 -23.53 -30.82
C ILE A 52 -38.75 -22.46 -29.76
N ALA A 53 -39.80 -21.65 -29.91
CA ALA A 53 -40.15 -20.61 -28.94
C ALA A 53 -40.48 -21.17 -27.54
N ILE A 54 -41.13 -22.34 -27.47
CA ILE A 54 -41.40 -23.03 -26.19
C ILE A 54 -40.09 -23.47 -25.52
N VAL A 55 -39.15 -24.04 -26.27
CA VAL A 55 -37.86 -24.48 -25.74
C VAL A 55 -36.97 -23.29 -25.37
N GLU A 56 -36.90 -22.24 -26.19
CA GLU A 56 -36.18 -21.00 -25.86
C GLU A 56 -36.72 -20.38 -24.56
N ARG A 57 -38.04 -20.28 -24.39
CA ARG A 57 -38.66 -19.79 -23.16
C ARG A 57 -38.38 -20.72 -21.97
N TYR A 58 -38.41 -22.03 -22.18
CA TYR A 58 -38.11 -23.02 -21.13
C TYR A 58 -36.67 -22.88 -20.63
N LEU A 59 -35.71 -22.72 -21.54
CA LEU A 59 -34.30 -22.50 -21.24
C LEU A 59 -34.06 -21.11 -20.64
N GLY A 60 -34.81 -20.09 -21.06
CA GLY A 60 -34.72 -18.72 -20.55
C GLY A 60 -35.13 -18.58 -19.08
N CYS A 61 -35.90 -19.51 -18.53
CA CYS A 61 -36.33 -19.47 -17.12
C CYS A 61 -35.64 -20.54 -16.24
N ARG A 62 -34.67 -21.29 -16.75
CA ARG A 62 -33.99 -22.38 -16.02
C ARG A 62 -32.47 -22.33 -16.20
N GLY A 63 -31.77 -22.97 -15.27
CA GLY A 63 -30.33 -23.24 -15.36
C GLY A 63 -30.01 -24.39 -16.33
N PRO A 64 -28.86 -25.08 -16.18
CA PRO A 64 -28.51 -26.22 -17.03
C PRO A 64 -29.59 -27.31 -17.01
N VAL A 65 -30.08 -27.69 -18.20
CA VAL A 65 -31.10 -28.73 -18.37
C VAL A 65 -30.62 -29.87 -19.25
N THR A 66 -31.19 -31.04 -19.05
CA THR A 66 -30.93 -32.20 -19.92
C THR A 66 -32.02 -32.38 -20.97
N GLN A 67 -31.71 -33.09 -22.04
CA GLN A 67 -32.69 -33.47 -23.06
C GLN A 67 -33.88 -34.26 -22.48
N TYR A 68 -33.64 -35.08 -21.44
CA TYR A 68 -34.70 -35.86 -20.77
C TYR A 68 -35.68 -34.97 -20.00
N GLU A 69 -35.21 -33.88 -19.39
CA GLU A 69 -36.08 -32.92 -18.71
C GLU A 69 -37.01 -32.19 -19.69
N LEU A 70 -36.48 -31.82 -20.87
CA LEU A 70 -37.27 -31.24 -21.96
C LEU A 70 -38.27 -32.24 -22.54
N MET A 71 -37.86 -33.50 -22.71
CA MET A 71 -38.71 -34.59 -23.16
C MET A 71 -39.89 -34.79 -22.20
N ASN A 72 -39.61 -34.86 -20.89
CA ASN A 72 -40.63 -35.04 -19.85
C ASN A 72 -41.59 -33.84 -19.76
N HIS A 73 -41.06 -32.62 -19.92
CA HIS A 73 -41.90 -31.41 -19.87
C HIS A 73 -42.80 -31.25 -21.10
N THR A 74 -42.30 -31.59 -22.29
CA THR A 74 -43.02 -31.35 -23.56
C THR A 74 -43.83 -32.55 -24.04
N GLY A 75 -43.43 -33.77 -23.63
CA GLY A 75 -43.96 -35.03 -24.15
C GLY A 75 -43.67 -35.22 -25.65
N TRP A 76 -42.53 -34.71 -26.14
CA TRP A 76 -42.07 -34.89 -27.53
C TRP A 76 -41.05 -36.04 -27.62
N PRO A 77 -40.91 -36.70 -28.78
CA PRO A 77 -39.85 -37.69 -28.97
C PRO A 77 -38.46 -37.04 -28.88
N ILE A 78 -37.48 -37.80 -28.38
CA ILE A 78 -36.12 -37.31 -28.14
C ILE A 78 -35.48 -36.68 -29.38
N GLY A 79 -35.59 -37.31 -30.55
CA GLY A 79 -35.01 -36.77 -31.79
C GLY A 79 -35.61 -35.43 -32.23
N ALA A 80 -36.87 -35.14 -31.87
CA ALA A 80 -37.46 -33.83 -32.15
C ALA A 80 -36.94 -32.75 -31.19
N VAL A 81 -36.60 -33.12 -29.96
CA VAL A 81 -35.99 -32.21 -28.98
C VAL A 81 -34.53 -31.94 -29.34
N GLU A 82 -33.77 -32.98 -29.72
CA GLU A 82 -32.37 -32.88 -30.19
C GLU A 82 -32.25 -31.92 -31.38
N GLN A 83 -33.07 -32.09 -32.42
CA GLN A 83 -33.06 -31.19 -33.59
C GLN A 83 -33.32 -29.72 -33.23
N ILE A 84 -34.18 -29.45 -32.25
CA ILE A 84 -34.46 -28.08 -31.79
C ILE A 84 -33.27 -27.53 -31.00
N LEU A 85 -32.66 -28.33 -30.13
CA LEU A 85 -31.49 -27.94 -29.35
C LEU A 85 -30.29 -27.66 -30.27
N ASP A 86 -30.04 -28.53 -31.24
CA ASP A 86 -28.96 -28.36 -32.23
C ASP A 86 -29.16 -27.08 -33.04
N HIS A 87 -30.39 -26.80 -33.49
CA HIS A 87 -30.72 -25.55 -34.18
C HIS A 87 -30.44 -24.32 -33.31
N LEU A 88 -30.78 -24.38 -32.02
CA LEU A 88 -30.54 -23.27 -31.08
C LEU A 88 -29.06 -23.07 -30.74
N VAL A 89 -28.28 -24.16 -30.70
CA VAL A 89 -26.83 -24.12 -30.55
C VAL A 89 -26.18 -23.50 -31.79
N GLN A 90 -26.60 -23.90 -33.00
CA GLN A 90 -26.11 -23.31 -34.26
C GLN A 90 -26.44 -21.82 -34.38
N LYS A 91 -27.62 -21.40 -33.90
CA LYS A 91 -28.05 -20.00 -33.84
C LYS A 91 -27.28 -19.19 -32.77
N GLY A 92 -26.54 -19.85 -31.87
CA GLY A 92 -25.69 -19.23 -30.85
C GLY A 92 -26.42 -18.73 -29.60
N GLY A 93 -27.72 -19.02 -29.45
CA GLY A 93 -28.52 -18.63 -28.28
C GLY A 93 -28.41 -19.59 -27.09
N VAL A 94 -27.99 -20.82 -27.35
CA VAL A 94 -27.87 -21.91 -26.37
C VAL A 94 -26.47 -22.50 -26.45
N VAL A 95 -25.92 -22.90 -25.31
CA VAL A 95 -24.60 -23.54 -25.22
C VAL A 95 -24.76 -24.94 -24.65
N GLN A 96 -24.02 -25.90 -25.22
CA GLN A 96 -23.96 -27.28 -24.78
C GLN A 96 -22.67 -27.51 -23.98
N GLY A 97 -22.75 -28.22 -22.86
CA GLY A 97 -21.60 -28.52 -22.01
C GLY A 97 -21.95 -29.38 -20.79
N ILE A 98 -21.04 -29.40 -19.81
CA ILE A 98 -21.22 -30.04 -18.50
C ILE A 98 -21.09 -28.94 -17.45
N TYR A 99 -22.18 -28.62 -16.76
CA TYR A 99 -22.22 -27.47 -15.83
C TYR A 99 -22.48 -27.88 -14.38
N THR A 100 -23.26 -28.95 -14.15
CA THR A 100 -23.48 -29.51 -12.81
C THR A 100 -23.17 -31.01 -12.79
N SER A 101 -22.55 -31.48 -11.72
CA SER A 101 -22.25 -32.90 -11.47
C SER A 101 -23.49 -33.73 -11.11
N GLN A 102 -24.58 -33.08 -10.71
CA GLN A 102 -25.82 -33.75 -10.27
C GLN A 102 -26.71 -34.18 -11.44
N LYS A 103 -26.46 -33.69 -12.66
CA LYS A 103 -27.25 -34.01 -13.85
C LYS A 103 -26.43 -34.75 -14.91
N PRO A 104 -27.02 -35.70 -15.64
CA PRO A 104 -26.36 -36.36 -16.77
C PRO A 104 -25.86 -35.36 -17.82
N ALA A 105 -24.74 -35.68 -18.47
CA ALA A 105 -24.23 -34.96 -19.63
C ALA A 105 -24.77 -35.59 -20.93
N PRO A 106 -24.94 -34.81 -22.03
CA PRO A 106 -24.71 -33.37 -22.13
C PRO A 106 -25.87 -32.51 -21.57
N GLN A 107 -25.55 -31.26 -21.20
CA GLN A 107 -26.49 -30.27 -20.66
C GLN A 107 -26.55 -29.05 -21.58
N TRP A 108 -27.72 -28.41 -21.65
CA TRP A 108 -27.95 -27.19 -22.43
C TRP A 108 -28.39 -26.05 -21.52
N VAL A 109 -27.88 -24.85 -21.81
CA VAL A 109 -28.20 -23.63 -21.07
C VAL A 109 -28.34 -22.46 -22.03
N ASN A 110 -29.27 -21.56 -21.75
CA ASN A 110 -29.35 -20.29 -22.47
C ASN A 110 -28.08 -19.47 -22.17
N ARG A 111 -27.47 -18.88 -23.20
CA ARG A 111 -26.24 -18.10 -23.06
C ARG A 111 -26.37 -16.96 -22.04
N SER A 112 -27.45 -16.18 -22.10
CA SER A 112 -27.67 -15.05 -21.19
C SER A 112 -27.87 -15.51 -19.75
N ASN A 113 -28.53 -16.66 -19.54
CA ASN A 113 -28.68 -17.25 -18.21
C ASN A 113 -27.35 -17.76 -17.66
N LEU A 114 -26.49 -18.34 -18.50
CA LEU A 114 -25.16 -18.78 -18.08
C LEU A 114 -24.29 -17.60 -17.66
N GLU A 115 -24.31 -16.51 -18.44
CA GLU A 115 -23.63 -15.25 -18.11
C GLU A 115 -24.17 -14.65 -16.78
N GLU A 116 -25.49 -14.70 -16.57
CA GLU A 116 -26.13 -14.23 -15.34
C GLU A 116 -25.82 -15.12 -14.12
N ILE A 117 -25.87 -16.44 -14.27
CA ILE A 117 -25.46 -17.40 -13.23
C ILE A 117 -24.00 -17.13 -12.85
N HIS A 118 -23.10 -17.02 -13.82
CA HIS A 118 -21.70 -16.73 -13.55
C HIS A 118 -21.52 -15.40 -12.81
N ARG A 119 -22.21 -14.33 -13.26
CA ARG A 119 -22.21 -13.03 -12.59
C ARG A 119 -22.74 -13.10 -11.16
N LEU A 120 -23.82 -13.86 -10.91
CA LEU A 120 -24.41 -14.03 -9.58
C LEU A 120 -23.54 -14.89 -8.66
N THR A 121 -22.94 -15.97 -9.17
CA THR A 121 -21.98 -16.79 -8.42
C THR A 121 -20.76 -15.96 -8.04
N MET A 122 -20.22 -15.17 -8.97
CA MET A 122 -19.17 -14.20 -8.67
C MET A 122 -19.63 -13.14 -7.66
N GLY A 123 -20.86 -12.64 -7.80
CA GLY A 123 -21.46 -11.70 -6.85
C GLY A 123 -21.66 -12.26 -5.44
N TYR A 124 -22.04 -13.53 -5.32
CA TYR A 124 -22.20 -14.24 -4.06
C TYR A 124 -20.83 -14.49 -3.39
N LEU A 125 -19.85 -14.98 -4.15
CA LEU A 125 -18.46 -15.13 -3.69
C LEU A 125 -17.78 -13.78 -3.36
N LYS A 126 -18.30 -12.67 -3.89
CA LYS A 126 -17.90 -11.30 -3.52
C LYS A 126 -18.56 -10.82 -2.21
N ARG A 127 -19.73 -11.34 -1.84
CA ARG A 127 -20.46 -10.95 -0.60
C ARG A 127 -19.96 -11.69 0.63
N GLU A 128 -19.44 -12.91 0.50
CA GLU A 128 -18.76 -13.62 1.61
C GLU A 128 -17.39 -13.01 1.97
N LEU A 129 -16.81 -12.18 1.10
CA LEU A 129 -15.60 -11.44 1.40
C LEU A 129 -15.97 -10.20 2.22
N ALA A 130 -15.92 -10.31 3.55
CA ALA A 130 -15.56 -9.15 4.36
C ALA A 130 -14.29 -8.54 3.76
N ALA A 131 -14.23 -7.21 3.66
CA ALA A 131 -13.07 -6.52 3.12
C ALA A 131 -11.81 -6.98 3.88
N CYS A 132 -10.66 -7.08 3.20
CA CYS A 132 -9.43 -7.58 3.77
C CYS A 132 -8.79 -6.53 4.68
N ALA A 133 -8.24 -7.00 5.80
CA ALA A 133 -7.50 -6.15 6.72
C ALA A 133 -6.18 -5.66 6.08
N PRO A 134 -5.60 -4.56 6.56
CA PRO A 134 -4.37 -3.99 5.99
C PRO A 134 -3.19 -4.96 5.88
N TYR A 135 -3.00 -5.85 6.87
CA TYR A 135 -1.92 -6.84 6.86
C TYR A 135 -2.15 -7.95 5.83
N GLU A 136 -3.40 -8.36 5.59
CA GLU A 136 -3.72 -9.35 4.55
C GLU A 136 -3.41 -8.79 3.16
N LEU A 137 -3.70 -7.50 2.93
CA LEU A 137 -3.35 -6.81 1.69
C LEU A 137 -1.83 -6.70 1.51
N VAL A 138 -1.08 -6.38 2.58
CA VAL A 138 0.38 -6.31 2.49
C VAL A 138 1.00 -7.67 2.23
N ASP A 139 0.52 -8.75 2.85
CA ASP A 139 0.96 -10.11 2.54
C ASP A 139 0.75 -10.42 1.06
N PHE A 140 -0.48 -10.20 0.58
CA PHE A 140 -0.83 -10.35 -0.82
C PHE A 140 0.11 -9.54 -1.74
N VAL A 141 0.32 -8.25 -1.50
CA VAL A 141 1.16 -7.39 -2.35
C VAL A 141 2.62 -7.84 -2.32
N THR A 142 3.15 -8.24 -1.16
CA THR A 142 4.53 -8.73 -1.08
C THR A 142 4.73 -10.02 -1.88
N ARG A 143 3.73 -10.90 -1.94
CA ARG A 143 3.76 -12.11 -2.75
C ARG A 143 3.57 -11.82 -4.24
N TRP A 144 2.57 -10.98 -4.56
CA TRP A 144 2.23 -10.55 -5.92
C TRP A 144 3.37 -9.80 -6.61
N GLN A 145 4.13 -9.01 -5.85
CA GLN A 145 5.31 -8.29 -6.34
C GLN A 145 6.63 -9.03 -6.09
N HIS A 146 6.59 -10.33 -5.81
CA HIS A 146 7.77 -11.21 -5.69
C HIS A 146 8.76 -10.84 -4.58
N LEU A 147 8.38 -10.02 -3.61
CA LEU A 147 9.23 -9.66 -2.47
C LEU A 147 9.22 -10.74 -1.39
N HIS A 148 8.12 -11.50 -1.29
CA HIS A 148 8.00 -12.59 -0.33
C HIS A 148 9.01 -13.71 -0.64
N PRO A 149 9.69 -14.30 0.37
CA PRO A 149 10.70 -15.35 0.16
C PRO A 149 10.24 -16.50 -0.77
N ASP A 150 9.01 -16.98 -0.61
CA ASP A 150 8.45 -18.07 -1.43
C ASP A 150 8.17 -17.71 -2.90
N THR A 151 8.07 -16.42 -3.25
CA THR A 151 7.65 -15.98 -4.59
C THR A 151 8.74 -15.24 -5.35
N ARG A 152 9.98 -15.23 -4.84
CA ARG A 152 11.13 -14.61 -5.52
C ARG A 152 11.38 -15.26 -6.87
N LEU A 153 11.70 -14.42 -7.84
CA LEU A 153 12.08 -14.83 -9.20
C LEU A 153 13.58 -15.13 -9.25
N SER A 154 14.05 -15.63 -10.39
CA SER A 154 15.48 -15.90 -10.61
C SER A 154 15.87 -15.65 -12.07
N GLY A 155 17.15 -15.36 -12.29
CA GLY A 155 17.73 -15.14 -13.62
C GLY A 155 17.25 -13.86 -14.32
N LEU A 156 17.69 -13.71 -15.57
CA LEU A 156 17.42 -12.51 -16.40
C LEU A 156 15.93 -12.34 -16.72
N ASP A 157 15.22 -13.43 -16.98
CA ASP A 157 13.79 -13.38 -17.28
C ASP A 157 12.98 -12.95 -16.04
N GLY A 158 13.36 -13.45 -14.86
CA GLY A 158 12.81 -12.96 -13.60
C GLY A 158 13.03 -11.45 -13.40
N LEU A 159 14.23 -10.95 -13.73
CA LEU A 159 14.51 -9.52 -13.69
C LEU A 159 13.65 -8.72 -14.68
N ARG A 160 13.46 -9.22 -15.91
CA ARG A 160 12.56 -8.62 -16.90
C ARG A 160 11.13 -8.52 -16.37
N ASP A 161 10.62 -9.58 -15.74
CA ASP A 161 9.27 -9.61 -15.18
C ASP A 161 9.10 -8.65 -14.00
N ALA A 162 10.08 -8.60 -13.10
CA ALA A 162 10.09 -7.63 -12.00
C ALA A 162 10.07 -6.18 -12.53
N ILE A 163 10.88 -5.87 -13.54
CA ILE A 163 10.91 -4.54 -14.18
C ILE A 163 9.59 -4.26 -14.91
N ARG A 164 9.03 -5.25 -15.61
CA ARG A 164 7.74 -5.15 -16.32
C ARG A 164 6.62 -4.74 -15.39
N GLN A 165 6.61 -5.30 -14.18
CA GLN A 165 5.60 -5.03 -13.17
C GLN A 165 5.83 -3.67 -12.48
N LEU A 166 7.08 -3.33 -12.15
CA LEU A 166 7.42 -2.13 -11.35
C LEU A 166 7.66 -0.86 -12.18
N GLN A 167 7.71 -0.93 -13.50
CA GLN A 167 8.06 0.22 -14.34
C GLN A 167 7.13 1.44 -14.17
N GLY A 168 7.69 2.58 -13.80
CA GLY A 168 6.93 3.79 -13.46
C GLY A 168 6.87 4.09 -11.97
N VAL A 169 7.25 3.14 -11.10
CA VAL A 169 7.48 3.43 -9.67
C VAL A 169 8.83 4.12 -9.50
N GLU A 170 8.80 5.36 -9.01
CA GLU A 170 10.03 6.04 -8.63
C GLU A 170 10.53 5.61 -7.26
N VAL A 171 11.72 5.01 -7.25
CA VAL A 171 12.46 4.61 -6.04
C VAL A 171 13.75 5.42 -5.95
N VAL A 172 14.26 5.60 -4.73
CA VAL A 172 15.60 6.19 -4.54
C VAL A 172 16.64 5.24 -5.13
N GLN A 173 17.54 5.76 -5.97
CA GLN A 173 18.55 4.98 -6.70
C GLN A 173 19.26 3.95 -5.81
N GLY A 174 19.80 4.39 -4.67
CA GLY A 174 20.61 3.53 -3.79
C GLY A 174 19.82 2.40 -3.11
N VAL A 175 18.49 2.45 -3.13
CA VAL A 175 17.61 1.40 -2.61
C VAL A 175 17.23 0.39 -3.70
N LEU A 176 17.29 0.78 -4.97
CA LEU A 176 16.85 -0.05 -6.09
C LEU A 176 17.72 -1.32 -6.23
N GLU A 177 19.03 -1.17 -6.41
CA GLU A 177 19.98 -2.30 -6.53
C GLU A 177 20.40 -2.91 -5.18
N ALA A 178 20.03 -2.30 -4.05
CA ALA A 178 20.36 -2.83 -2.73
C ALA A 178 19.22 -3.62 -2.07
N GLU A 179 17.98 -3.21 -2.29
CA GLU A 179 16.80 -3.75 -1.61
C GLU A 179 15.73 -4.22 -2.58
N VAL A 180 15.32 -3.38 -3.55
CA VAL A 180 14.13 -3.65 -4.37
C VAL A 180 14.35 -4.79 -5.36
N LEU A 181 15.46 -4.76 -6.13
CA LEU A 181 15.77 -5.80 -7.10
C LEU A 181 16.27 -7.08 -6.42
N PRO A 182 17.25 -7.04 -5.50
CA PRO A 182 17.68 -8.26 -4.82
C PRO A 182 16.57 -8.85 -3.95
N GLY A 183 15.66 -8.06 -3.38
CA GLY A 183 14.48 -8.57 -2.67
C GLY A 183 13.55 -9.42 -3.54
N ARG A 184 13.54 -9.19 -4.86
CA ARG A 184 12.67 -9.90 -5.82
C ARG A 184 13.37 -10.99 -6.61
N ILE A 185 14.67 -10.85 -6.85
CA ILE A 185 15.47 -11.78 -7.65
C ILE A 185 16.46 -12.50 -6.73
N ALA A 186 16.34 -13.82 -6.62
CA ALA A 186 17.14 -14.66 -5.72
C ALA A 186 18.65 -14.52 -5.94
N ASP A 187 19.05 -14.51 -7.20
CA ASP A 187 20.42 -14.52 -7.70
C ASP A 187 20.81 -13.16 -8.34
N TYR A 188 20.20 -12.05 -7.90
CA TYR A 188 20.46 -10.74 -8.48
C TYR A 188 21.95 -10.38 -8.47
N ARG A 189 22.45 -10.01 -9.64
CA ARG A 189 23.77 -9.40 -9.81
C ARG A 189 23.66 -8.13 -10.63
N PRO A 190 24.41 -7.05 -10.32
CA PRO A 190 24.37 -5.80 -11.09
C PRO A 190 24.60 -6.01 -12.60
N GLU A 191 25.45 -6.96 -12.98
CA GLU A 191 25.73 -7.29 -14.39
C GLU A 191 24.48 -7.74 -15.16
N MET A 192 23.46 -8.28 -14.48
CA MET A 192 22.20 -8.67 -15.11
C MET A 192 21.41 -7.44 -15.58
N LEU A 193 21.40 -6.37 -14.78
CA LEU A 193 20.76 -5.11 -15.17
C LEU A 193 21.54 -4.45 -16.30
N ASP A 194 22.87 -4.47 -16.21
CA ASP A 194 23.74 -3.92 -17.25
C ASP A 194 23.50 -4.63 -18.60
N GLN A 195 23.41 -5.96 -18.60
CA GLN A 195 23.08 -6.73 -19.81
C GLN A 195 21.75 -6.31 -20.45
N LEU A 196 20.70 -6.06 -19.66
CA LEU A 196 19.40 -5.61 -20.19
C LEU A 196 19.44 -4.18 -20.74
N ILE A 197 20.28 -3.32 -20.15
CA ILE A 197 20.45 -1.94 -20.58
C ILE A 197 21.31 -1.88 -21.85
N ASP A 198 22.41 -2.63 -21.90
CA ASP A 198 23.30 -2.74 -23.05
C ASP A 198 22.59 -3.36 -24.26
N ALA A 199 21.68 -4.31 -24.02
CA ALA A 199 20.80 -4.86 -25.06
C ALA A 199 19.75 -3.85 -25.56
N GLY A 200 19.62 -2.68 -24.92
CA GLY A 200 18.65 -1.65 -25.26
C GLY A 200 17.21 -2.00 -24.87
N GLU A 201 17.01 -3.05 -24.07
CA GLU A 201 15.69 -3.49 -23.63
C GLU A 201 15.15 -2.59 -22.50
N VAL A 202 16.01 -2.29 -21.53
CA VAL A 202 15.70 -1.53 -20.31
C VAL A 202 16.44 -0.20 -20.31
N CYS A 203 15.86 0.78 -19.65
CA CYS A 203 16.46 2.08 -19.39
C CYS A 203 15.99 2.58 -18.02
N TRP A 204 16.67 3.61 -17.51
CA TRP A 204 16.20 4.34 -16.33
C TRP A 204 15.81 5.75 -16.72
N ARG A 205 14.82 6.32 -16.02
CA ARG A 205 14.48 7.74 -16.15
C ARG A 205 13.66 8.21 -14.96
N ARG A 206 13.22 9.46 -15.04
CA ARG A 206 12.21 10.03 -14.18
C ARG A 206 10.88 10.18 -14.92
N VAL A 207 9.77 9.89 -14.24
CA VAL A 207 8.40 9.94 -14.80
C VAL A 207 7.43 10.76 -13.96
N SER A 208 7.80 11.21 -12.76
CA SER A 208 6.94 12.03 -11.91
C SER A 208 6.52 13.32 -12.62
N THR A 209 5.25 13.67 -12.47
CA THR A 209 4.62 14.84 -13.09
C THR A 209 4.34 15.94 -12.06
N ARG A 210 4.36 15.64 -10.75
CA ARG A 210 3.87 16.54 -9.70
C ARG A 210 4.90 17.53 -9.18
N SER A 211 6.16 17.12 -9.09
CA SER A 211 7.24 17.92 -8.50
C SER A 211 8.59 17.51 -9.07
N ILE A 212 9.68 18.20 -8.68
CA ILE A 212 11.06 17.79 -8.98
C ILE A 212 11.69 17.16 -7.73
N SER A 213 11.96 15.86 -7.81
CA SER A 213 12.59 15.06 -6.76
C SER A 213 13.88 14.45 -7.29
N ARG A 214 15.01 14.95 -6.80
CA ARG A 214 16.34 14.47 -7.18
C ARG A 214 16.65 13.11 -6.55
N GLY A 215 17.42 12.27 -7.25
CA GLY A 215 17.85 10.94 -6.80
C GLY A 215 16.77 9.86 -6.78
N LYS A 216 15.57 10.14 -7.31
CA LYS A 216 14.50 9.17 -7.52
C LYS A 216 14.34 8.89 -9.01
N PHE A 217 14.31 7.60 -9.34
CA PHE A 217 14.19 7.12 -10.71
C PHE A 217 13.35 5.86 -10.77
N THR A 218 12.89 5.55 -11.96
CA THR A 218 12.28 4.28 -12.30
C THR A 218 13.11 3.58 -13.36
N LEU A 219 13.13 2.25 -13.32
CA LEU A 219 13.46 1.44 -14.49
C LEU A 219 12.21 1.30 -15.35
N CYS A 220 12.39 1.18 -16.67
CA CYS A 220 11.32 0.80 -17.58
C CYS A 220 11.87 0.18 -18.84
N PHE A 221 11.01 -0.53 -19.57
CA PHE A 221 11.37 -0.96 -20.91
C PHE A 221 11.48 0.25 -21.83
N ARG A 222 12.47 0.24 -22.72
CA ARG A 222 12.70 1.35 -23.66
C ARG A 222 11.48 1.60 -24.55
N ARG A 223 10.78 0.54 -24.96
CA ARG A 223 9.52 0.61 -25.73
C ARG A 223 8.35 1.24 -24.96
N ASP A 224 8.43 1.24 -23.62
CA ASP A 224 7.37 1.73 -22.75
C ASP A 224 7.62 3.14 -22.22
N MET A 225 8.85 3.63 -22.37
CA MET A 225 9.32 4.93 -21.93
C MET A 225 8.37 6.07 -22.29
N GLU A 226 7.93 6.14 -23.56
CA GLU A 226 7.14 7.26 -24.09
C GLU A 226 5.78 7.39 -23.39
N TRP A 227 5.03 6.29 -23.28
CA TRP A 227 3.66 6.35 -22.75
C TRP A 227 3.64 6.39 -21.21
N LEU A 228 4.67 5.86 -20.55
CA LEU A 228 4.84 5.96 -19.09
C LEU A 228 4.96 7.42 -18.63
N GLY A 229 5.63 8.28 -19.39
CA GLY A 229 5.77 9.69 -19.03
C GLY A 229 4.50 10.53 -19.20
N ARG A 230 3.49 10.00 -19.90
CA ARG A 230 2.30 10.73 -20.41
C ARG A 230 0.98 10.35 -19.74
N GLY A 231 0.99 9.60 -18.63
CA GLY A 231 -0.25 9.22 -17.95
C GLY A 231 -0.99 10.42 -17.34
N ALA A 232 -0.25 11.41 -16.84
CA ALA A 232 -0.80 12.67 -16.32
C ALA A 232 -0.07 13.89 -16.93
N PRO A 233 -0.74 15.06 -17.01
CA PRO A 233 -0.06 16.28 -17.44
C PRO A 233 1.03 16.69 -16.44
N LEU A 234 2.08 17.33 -16.94
CA LEU A 234 3.14 17.91 -16.11
C LEU A 234 2.56 19.04 -15.26
N GLY A 235 2.73 18.94 -13.95
CA GLY A 235 2.34 19.95 -12.96
C GLY A 235 3.45 20.95 -12.62
N PHE A 236 4.54 20.96 -13.39
CA PHE A 236 5.63 21.93 -13.25
C PHE A 236 6.22 22.26 -14.62
N ASP A 237 6.73 23.48 -14.76
CA ASP A 237 7.55 23.90 -15.89
C ASP A 237 9.04 23.68 -15.55
N ALA A 238 9.77 23.02 -16.45
CA ALA A 238 11.20 22.74 -16.26
C ALA A 238 12.05 24.02 -16.33
N GLU A 239 11.69 24.99 -17.18
CA GLU A 239 12.44 26.24 -17.33
C GLU A 239 12.22 27.17 -16.14
N GLU A 240 11.00 27.28 -15.64
CA GLU A 240 10.71 28.09 -14.44
C GLU A 240 11.34 27.52 -13.17
N LYS A 241 11.55 26.20 -13.13
CA LYS A 241 12.19 25.52 -12.00
C LYS A 241 13.70 25.40 -12.15
N ALA A 242 14.29 25.99 -13.20
CA ALA A 242 15.73 26.04 -13.38
C ALA A 242 16.42 26.67 -12.16
N ASP A 243 17.62 26.18 -11.84
CA ASP A 243 18.42 26.77 -10.78
C ASP A 243 18.79 28.21 -11.20
N VAL A 244 18.33 29.20 -10.43
CA VAL A 244 18.38 30.63 -10.82
C VAL A 244 19.79 31.12 -11.17
N ASP A 245 20.82 30.56 -10.55
CA ASP A 245 22.22 30.93 -10.78
C ASP A 245 22.78 30.43 -12.12
N ILE A 246 22.15 29.43 -12.75
CA ILE A 246 22.59 28.83 -14.03
C ILE A 246 21.43 28.66 -15.04
N ALA A 247 20.36 29.44 -14.90
CA ALA A 247 19.14 29.27 -15.70
C ALA A 247 19.39 29.39 -17.20
N SER A 248 20.18 30.38 -17.63
CA SER A 248 20.57 30.56 -19.04
C SER A 248 21.34 29.36 -19.59
N SER A 249 22.26 28.81 -18.79
CA SER A 249 23.05 27.62 -19.14
C SER A 249 22.17 26.36 -19.23
N ILE A 250 21.19 26.20 -18.34
CA ILE A 250 20.20 25.10 -18.43
C ILE A 250 19.42 25.20 -19.74
N ILE A 251 18.92 26.38 -20.09
CA ILE A 251 18.20 26.62 -21.34
C ILE A 251 19.09 26.34 -22.57
N GLN A 252 20.36 26.72 -22.52
CA GLN A 252 21.32 26.46 -23.60
C GLN A 252 21.53 24.95 -23.82
N VAL A 253 21.77 24.19 -22.75
CA VAL A 253 21.91 22.71 -22.83
C VAL A 253 20.60 22.07 -23.28
N ARG A 254 19.46 22.57 -22.80
CA ARG A 254 18.13 22.12 -23.21
C ARG A 254 17.91 22.29 -24.72
N ARG A 255 18.27 23.46 -25.28
CA ARG A 255 18.21 23.74 -26.73
C ARG A 255 19.14 22.84 -27.53
N PHE A 256 20.34 22.59 -27.02
CA PHE A 256 21.25 21.64 -27.64
C PHE A 256 20.58 20.27 -27.78
N PHE A 257 19.97 19.71 -26.72
CA PHE A 257 19.29 18.42 -26.80
C PHE A 257 17.98 18.41 -27.62
N GLN A 258 17.38 19.58 -27.86
CA GLN A 258 16.25 19.70 -28.79
C GLN A 258 16.68 19.53 -30.25
N THR A 259 17.90 19.94 -30.59
CA THR A 259 18.50 19.75 -31.91
C THR A 259 19.21 18.40 -32.00
N GLU A 260 20.19 18.19 -31.13
CA GLU A 260 20.97 16.97 -30.98
C GLU A 260 20.31 16.04 -29.96
N LYS A 261 19.42 15.15 -30.43
CA LYS A 261 18.64 14.28 -29.53
C LYS A 261 19.47 13.41 -28.59
N THR A 262 20.73 13.14 -28.96
CA THR A 262 21.62 12.21 -28.26
C THR A 262 23.04 12.74 -28.33
N ALA A 263 23.76 12.76 -27.20
CA ALA A 263 25.13 13.26 -27.14
C ALA A 263 25.89 12.70 -25.93
N PHE A 264 27.21 12.61 -26.02
CA PHE A 264 28.07 12.45 -24.85
C PHE A 264 28.23 13.78 -24.12
N PHE A 265 28.68 13.73 -22.87
CA PHE A 265 28.86 14.96 -22.08
C PHE A 265 29.90 15.92 -22.67
N ASP A 266 31.00 15.40 -23.24
CA ASP A 266 32.03 16.25 -23.84
C ASP A 266 31.52 16.96 -25.11
N ASP A 267 30.63 16.32 -25.88
CA ASP A 267 29.96 16.98 -27.03
C ASP A 267 29.12 18.20 -26.56
N VAL A 268 28.48 18.10 -25.38
CA VAL A 268 27.74 19.21 -24.77
C VAL A 268 28.69 20.33 -24.38
N LEU A 269 29.86 20.02 -23.82
CA LEU A 269 30.87 21.02 -23.45
C LEU A 269 31.36 21.77 -24.69
N ASP A 270 31.72 21.04 -25.75
CA ASP A 270 32.23 21.59 -26.99
C ASP A 270 31.18 22.49 -27.68
N ALA A 271 29.94 22.03 -27.77
CA ALA A 271 28.87 22.77 -28.45
C ALA A 271 28.37 23.99 -27.66
N THR A 272 28.37 23.93 -26.32
CA THR A 272 27.84 25.02 -25.49
C THR A 272 28.92 25.98 -24.97
N SER A 273 30.20 25.59 -25.02
CA SER A 273 31.33 26.33 -24.44
C SER A 273 31.13 26.69 -22.95
N LEU A 274 30.35 25.88 -22.23
CA LEU A 274 30.09 26.06 -20.80
C LEU A 274 31.21 25.45 -19.95
N GLU A 275 31.40 25.98 -18.74
CA GLU A 275 32.26 25.35 -17.74
C GLU A 275 31.73 23.95 -17.36
N GLU A 276 32.63 22.98 -17.15
CA GLU A 276 32.31 21.59 -16.79
C GLU A 276 31.29 21.50 -15.63
N GLY A 277 31.49 22.28 -14.57
CA GLY A 277 30.61 22.27 -13.40
C GLY A 277 29.18 22.75 -13.71
N VAL A 278 29.05 23.76 -14.59
CA VAL A 278 27.78 24.32 -15.05
C VAL A 278 27.05 23.34 -15.97
N ALA A 279 27.75 22.80 -16.96
CA ALA A 279 27.18 21.82 -17.88
C ALA A 279 26.72 20.56 -17.12
N MET A 280 27.54 20.05 -16.17
CA MET A 280 27.17 18.91 -15.33
C MET A 280 25.87 19.18 -14.56
N ARG A 281 25.76 20.35 -13.93
CA ARG A 281 24.53 20.73 -13.20
C ARG A 281 23.33 20.81 -14.14
N ALA A 282 23.50 21.36 -15.34
CA ALA A 282 22.44 21.49 -16.33
C ALA A 282 21.96 20.12 -16.82
N VAL A 283 22.85 19.20 -17.21
CA VAL A 283 22.49 17.85 -17.65
C VAL A 283 21.73 17.10 -16.56
N TRP A 284 22.24 17.11 -15.33
CA TRP A 284 21.53 16.49 -14.21
C TRP A 284 20.20 17.16 -13.90
N HIS A 285 20.09 18.49 -14.02
CA HIS A 285 18.82 19.21 -13.88
C HIS A 285 17.78 18.69 -14.88
N LEU A 286 18.13 18.55 -16.16
CA LEU A 286 17.22 18.02 -17.17
C LEU A 286 16.86 16.55 -16.91
N ALA A 287 17.81 15.75 -16.41
CA ALA A 287 17.53 14.38 -15.92
C ALA A 287 16.54 14.38 -14.74
N TRP A 288 16.65 15.35 -13.82
CA TRP A 288 15.70 15.56 -12.71
C TRP A 288 14.34 16.07 -13.17
N CYS A 289 14.24 16.69 -14.34
CA CYS A 289 12.95 17.00 -14.96
C CYS A 289 12.35 15.80 -15.70
N GLY A 290 13.14 14.73 -15.86
CA GLY A 290 12.78 13.57 -16.70
C GLY A 290 12.81 13.90 -18.19
N GLU A 291 13.49 14.98 -18.57
CA GLU A 291 13.69 15.42 -19.95
C GLU A 291 14.83 14.65 -20.62
N LEU A 292 15.86 14.26 -19.86
CA LEU A 292 16.95 13.40 -20.31
C LEU A 292 16.99 12.06 -19.56
N TYR A 293 17.54 11.05 -20.22
CA TYR A 293 17.99 9.80 -19.60
C TYR A 293 19.38 9.43 -20.12
N CYS A 294 20.07 8.51 -19.43
CA CYS A 294 21.34 7.95 -19.89
C CYS A 294 21.16 6.48 -20.32
N ASP A 295 21.94 6.05 -21.30
CA ASP A 295 21.91 4.67 -21.81
C ASP A 295 22.76 3.68 -20.98
N THR A 296 23.31 4.10 -19.84
CA THR A 296 23.94 3.21 -18.84
C THR A 296 23.43 3.50 -17.43
N TYR A 297 23.32 2.48 -16.59
CA TYR A 297 23.03 2.65 -15.16
C TYR A 297 24.28 3.02 -14.34
N GLU A 298 25.48 2.92 -14.91
CA GLU A 298 26.75 3.12 -14.20
C GLU A 298 26.88 4.52 -13.56
N CYS A 299 26.43 5.57 -14.26
CA CYS A 299 26.36 6.94 -13.73
C CYS A 299 25.51 7.07 -12.45
N LEU A 300 24.50 6.21 -12.30
CA LEU A 300 23.64 6.14 -11.12
C LEU A 300 24.24 5.24 -10.04
N ARG A 301 24.81 4.10 -10.43
CA ARG A 301 25.42 3.12 -9.50
C ARG A 301 26.55 3.72 -8.69
N HIS A 302 27.41 4.53 -9.32
CA HIS A 302 28.52 5.19 -8.63
C HIS A 302 28.12 6.45 -7.86
N ALA A 303 26.93 6.98 -8.13
CA ALA A 303 26.44 8.15 -7.44
C ALA A 303 26.13 7.81 -5.97
N GLY A 304 26.81 8.49 -5.06
CA GLY A 304 26.72 8.32 -3.62
C GLY A 304 25.43 8.88 -3.02
N PHE A 305 24.28 8.35 -3.46
CA PHE A 305 22.94 8.60 -2.91
C PHE A 305 22.75 7.89 -1.55
N GLU A 306 23.80 7.80 -0.72
CA GLU A 306 23.85 7.11 0.59
C GLU A 306 23.55 8.00 1.80
N ALA A 307 23.43 9.33 1.67
CA ALA A 307 22.86 10.25 2.70
C ALA A 307 21.71 11.05 2.06
N THR A 308 20.51 11.15 2.67
CA THR A 308 19.41 12.00 2.13
C THR A 308 20.08 13.32 1.79
N LEU A 309 19.71 13.94 0.67
CA LEU A 309 20.31 15.19 0.18
C LEU A 309 20.16 16.32 1.22
N SER A 310 20.86 16.23 2.34
CA SER A 310 20.69 17.05 3.52
C SER A 310 21.79 18.09 3.56
N ALA A 311 21.30 19.29 3.89
CA ALA A 311 21.97 20.56 4.10
C ALA A 311 22.50 21.30 2.87
N CYS A 312 22.50 20.67 1.70
CA CYS A 312 23.24 21.20 0.56
C CYS A 312 22.52 21.08 -0.80
N TYR A 313 21.47 20.25 -0.89
CA TYR A 313 20.61 20.03 -2.07
C TYR A 313 19.17 19.62 -1.66
N ASP A 314 18.74 20.06 -0.47
CA ASP A 314 17.42 19.77 0.11
C ASP A 314 16.35 20.69 -0.51
N LEU A 315 15.99 20.43 -1.78
CA LEU A 315 14.98 21.20 -2.52
C LEU A 315 13.54 20.68 -2.33
N ALA A 316 13.36 19.64 -1.51
CA ALA A 316 12.02 19.23 -1.08
C ALA A 316 11.41 20.19 -0.05
N ASN A 317 12.23 20.90 0.74
CA ASN A 317 11.75 21.78 1.81
C ASN A 317 12.31 23.21 1.81
N LYS A 318 13.49 23.52 1.21
CA LYS A 318 14.08 24.88 1.25
C LYS A 318 14.93 25.25 0.00
N PRO A 319 14.31 25.62 -1.13
CA PRO A 319 14.99 26.23 -2.29
C PRO A 319 15.70 27.55 -1.98
N GLU A 320 15.30 28.20 -0.88
CA GLU A 320 15.73 29.53 -0.48
C GLU A 320 17.24 29.68 -0.32
N ARG A 321 18.04 28.62 -0.11
CA ARG A 321 19.50 28.78 0.11
C ARG A 321 20.29 29.10 -1.16
N ILE A 322 19.84 28.59 -2.31
CA ILE A 322 20.38 28.97 -3.63
C ILE A 322 19.75 30.31 -4.05
N LEU A 323 18.44 30.47 -3.84
CA LEU A 323 17.70 31.71 -4.15
C LEU A 323 18.15 32.93 -3.31
N SER A 324 18.66 32.72 -2.08
CA SER A 324 19.18 33.78 -1.19
C SER A 324 20.67 34.08 -1.37
N GLY A 325 21.34 33.46 -2.36
CA GLY A 325 22.78 33.66 -2.62
C GLY A 325 23.70 33.12 -1.52
N ARG A 326 23.21 32.27 -0.61
CA ARG A 326 24.00 31.73 0.52
C ARG A 326 24.89 30.53 0.18
N ASP A 327 24.67 29.90 -0.97
CA ASP A 327 25.53 28.84 -1.52
C ASP A 327 25.97 29.25 -2.94
N SER A 328 27.28 29.23 -3.20
CA SER A 328 27.86 29.51 -4.52
C SER A 328 27.80 28.30 -5.45
N HIS A 329 27.81 28.55 -6.77
CA HIS A 329 27.88 27.51 -7.82
C HIS A 329 28.99 26.48 -7.54
N GLU A 330 30.19 26.94 -7.16
CA GLU A 330 31.34 26.09 -6.85
C GLU A 330 31.06 25.10 -5.71
N ARG A 331 30.38 25.54 -4.64
CA ARG A 331 30.03 24.66 -3.52
C ARG A 331 29.09 23.57 -3.99
N VAL A 332 28.13 23.93 -4.83
CA VAL A 332 27.14 23.04 -5.42
C VAL A 332 27.82 21.98 -6.29
N VAL A 333 28.76 22.37 -7.16
CA VAL A 333 29.59 21.45 -7.95
C VAL A 333 30.46 20.55 -7.08
N ALA A 334 31.16 21.10 -6.09
CA ALA A 334 31.99 20.32 -5.16
C ALA A 334 31.17 19.25 -4.42
N ARG A 335 29.91 19.55 -4.07
CA ARG A 335 28.99 18.59 -3.47
C ARG A 335 28.57 17.49 -4.46
N MET A 336 28.30 17.82 -5.72
CA MET A 336 28.00 16.82 -6.75
C MET A 336 29.20 15.91 -7.01
N LYS A 337 30.41 16.48 -7.12
CA LYS A 337 31.66 15.72 -7.25
C LYS A 337 31.91 14.81 -6.04
N LYS A 338 31.66 15.29 -4.81
CA LYS A 338 31.71 14.46 -3.59
C LYS A 338 30.71 13.30 -3.63
N ARG A 339 29.59 13.46 -4.33
CA ARG A 339 28.58 12.43 -4.57
C ARG A 339 28.88 11.58 -5.81
N ARG A 340 29.99 11.80 -6.50
CA ARG A 340 30.39 11.04 -7.70
C ARG A 340 29.30 11.05 -8.78
N LEU A 341 28.55 12.14 -8.88
CA LEU A 341 27.67 12.37 -10.02
C LEU A 341 28.56 12.74 -11.21
N ASP A 342 28.72 11.80 -12.13
CA ASP A 342 29.55 11.99 -13.32
C ASP A 342 28.69 11.82 -14.58
N PRO A 343 28.43 12.90 -15.32
CA PRO A 343 27.69 12.83 -16.58
C PRO A 343 28.49 12.24 -17.73
N ARG A 344 29.82 12.04 -17.60
CA ARG A 344 30.62 11.37 -18.65
C ARG A 344 30.36 9.87 -18.75
N LEU A 345 29.77 9.28 -17.71
CA LEU A 345 29.44 7.85 -17.66
C LEU A 345 28.19 7.57 -18.50
N GLY A 346 28.39 7.46 -19.81
CA GLY A 346 27.37 7.10 -20.79
C GLY A 346 26.89 8.26 -21.65
N ARG A 347 25.89 7.97 -22.48
CA ARG A 347 25.37 8.91 -23.47
C ARG A 347 23.97 9.37 -23.08
N TRP A 348 23.78 10.67 -23.11
CA TRP A 348 22.53 11.30 -22.72
C TRP A 348 21.60 11.40 -23.93
N THR A 349 20.33 11.09 -23.71
CA THR A 349 19.31 11.12 -24.75
C THR A 349 18.06 11.87 -24.28
N ALA A 350 17.49 12.68 -25.16
CA ALA A 350 16.24 13.36 -24.95
C ALA A 350 15.06 12.39 -24.91
N THR A 351 14.16 12.61 -23.96
CA THR A 351 12.87 11.91 -23.82
C THR A 351 11.76 12.63 -24.57
N GLU A 352 10.56 12.04 -24.58
CA GLU A 352 9.36 12.65 -25.15
C GLU A 352 8.94 13.97 -24.47
N ARG A 353 9.42 14.24 -23.23
CA ARG A 353 9.16 15.51 -22.55
C ARG A 353 9.88 16.68 -23.19
N LEU A 354 11.08 16.42 -23.70
CA LEU A 354 11.90 17.44 -24.32
C LEU A 354 11.70 17.49 -25.83
N VAL A 355 11.66 16.32 -26.47
CA VAL A 355 11.49 16.17 -27.91
C VAL A 355 10.29 15.25 -28.16
N PRO A 356 9.08 15.80 -28.34
CA PRO A 356 7.90 15.01 -28.61
C PRO A 356 8.05 14.13 -29.85
N PRO A 357 7.49 12.91 -29.85
CA PRO A 357 7.51 12.04 -31.02
C PRO A 357 6.72 12.67 -32.18
N ARG A 358 7.18 12.43 -33.42
CA ARG A 358 6.50 12.92 -34.64
C ARG A 358 5.06 12.40 -34.76
N GLN A 359 4.82 11.19 -34.28
CA GLN A 359 3.51 10.54 -34.25
C GLN A 359 3.26 10.06 -32.82
N PRO A 360 2.61 10.88 -31.96
CA PRO A 360 2.34 10.49 -30.59
C PRO A 360 1.30 9.38 -30.52
N LEU A 361 1.46 8.47 -29.56
CA LEU A 361 0.42 7.49 -29.25
C LEU A 361 -0.91 8.19 -28.87
N PRO A 362 -2.07 7.68 -29.33
CA PRO A 362 -3.38 8.18 -28.91
C PRO A 362 -3.58 8.03 -27.40
N ASP A 363 -4.23 9.01 -26.77
CA ASP A 363 -4.43 9.02 -25.31
C ASP A 363 -5.23 7.80 -24.81
N VAL A 364 -6.13 7.27 -25.63
CA VAL A 364 -6.89 6.03 -25.33
C VAL A 364 -5.96 4.82 -25.21
N ASP A 365 -4.93 4.73 -26.05
CA ASP A 365 -3.97 3.62 -25.98
C ASP A 365 -3.02 3.77 -24.80
N ILE A 366 -2.63 5.01 -24.46
CA ILE A 366 -1.87 5.32 -23.24
C ILE A 366 -2.67 4.90 -22.01
N LEU A 367 -3.95 5.26 -21.95
CA LEU A 367 -4.86 4.89 -20.87
C LEU A 367 -4.96 3.37 -20.73
N ARG A 368 -5.16 2.63 -21.83
CA ARG A 368 -5.21 1.16 -21.84
C ARG A 368 -3.92 0.51 -21.33
N ARG A 369 -2.76 1.03 -21.75
CA ARG A 369 -1.45 0.52 -21.29
C ARG A 369 -1.26 0.77 -19.80
N TRP A 370 -1.61 1.96 -19.32
CA TRP A 370 -1.62 2.27 -17.89
C TRP A 370 -2.58 1.38 -17.10
N THR A 371 -3.80 1.17 -17.58
CA THR A 371 -4.76 0.27 -16.92
C THR A 371 -4.19 -1.14 -16.76
N ARG A 372 -3.58 -1.71 -17.81
CA ARG A 372 -2.94 -3.02 -17.74
C ARG A 372 -1.77 -3.03 -16.77
N LEU A 373 -0.87 -2.04 -16.84
CA LEU A 373 0.27 -1.92 -15.94
C LEU A 373 -0.16 -1.86 -14.46
N LEU A 374 -1.21 -1.09 -14.16
CA LEU A 374 -1.71 -0.95 -12.79
C LEU A 374 -2.32 -2.25 -12.26
N LEU A 375 -3.04 -2.99 -13.11
CA LEU A 375 -3.57 -4.31 -12.77
C LEU A 375 -2.45 -5.34 -12.59
N ASP A 376 -1.47 -5.36 -13.49
CA ASP A 376 -0.31 -6.25 -13.39
C ASP A 376 0.52 -5.95 -12.12
N ARG A 377 0.65 -4.68 -11.74
CA ARG A 377 1.43 -4.26 -10.56
C ARG A 377 0.76 -4.54 -9.24
N TRP A 378 -0.52 -4.18 -9.14
CA TRP A 378 -1.23 -4.17 -7.86
C TRP A 378 -2.17 -5.36 -7.71
N GLY A 379 -2.59 -5.99 -8.80
CA GLY A 379 -3.62 -7.03 -8.85
C GLY A 379 -5.02 -6.49 -8.55
N ILE A 380 -5.15 -5.73 -7.47
CA ILE A 380 -6.35 -5.02 -7.01
C ILE A 380 -6.03 -3.53 -6.91
N ILE A 381 -6.83 -2.69 -7.57
CA ILE A 381 -6.65 -1.25 -7.62
C ILE A 381 -7.84 -0.52 -6.98
N SER A 382 -7.52 0.48 -6.16
CA SER A 382 -8.44 1.46 -5.58
C SER A 382 -7.91 2.87 -5.82
N ARG A 383 -8.71 3.87 -5.50
CA ARG A 383 -8.27 5.27 -5.53
C ARG A 383 -7.08 5.52 -4.59
N ASP A 384 -7.13 4.97 -3.39
CA ASP A 384 -6.07 5.12 -2.38
C ASP A 384 -4.74 4.48 -2.83
N ILE A 385 -4.79 3.36 -3.58
CA ILE A 385 -3.60 2.76 -4.19
C ILE A 385 -3.09 3.62 -5.35
N LEU A 386 -3.97 4.15 -6.20
CA LEU A 386 -3.59 5.03 -7.31
C LEU A 386 -2.84 6.27 -6.82
N ASP A 387 -3.16 6.80 -5.63
CA ASP A 387 -2.45 7.95 -5.06
C ASP A 387 -0.95 7.69 -4.81
N CYS A 388 -0.54 6.42 -4.77
CA CYS A 388 0.86 5.99 -4.69
C CYS A 388 1.62 6.13 -6.02
N GLU A 389 0.91 6.29 -7.14
CA GLU A 389 1.45 6.37 -8.50
C GLU A 389 1.69 7.82 -8.92
N VAL A 390 2.93 8.13 -9.31
CA VAL A 390 3.35 9.51 -9.57
C VAL A 390 2.98 10.03 -10.96
N ALA A 391 2.76 9.14 -11.91
CA ALA A 391 2.56 9.45 -13.33
C ALA A 391 1.27 8.85 -13.92
N ALA A 392 0.47 8.14 -13.10
CA ALA A 392 -0.71 7.45 -13.60
C ALA A 392 -1.83 8.41 -14.02
N PRO A 393 -2.67 8.01 -14.99
CA PRO A 393 -3.87 8.77 -15.38
C PRO A 393 -4.82 9.01 -14.21
N PRO A 394 -5.64 10.07 -14.29
CA PRO A 394 -6.61 10.36 -13.24
C PRO A 394 -7.62 9.22 -13.12
N TRP A 395 -8.09 8.97 -11.90
CA TRP A 395 -9.04 7.89 -11.58
C TRP A 395 -10.30 7.93 -12.47
N SER A 396 -10.79 9.12 -12.83
CA SER A 396 -11.98 9.30 -13.69
C SER A 396 -11.85 8.61 -15.04
N ASP A 397 -10.65 8.61 -15.61
CA ASP A 397 -10.40 8.06 -16.94
C ASP A 397 -10.20 6.56 -16.85
N LEU A 398 -9.44 6.11 -15.83
CA LEU A 398 -9.20 4.69 -15.56
C LEU A 398 -10.49 3.92 -15.26
N VAL A 399 -11.45 4.50 -14.53
CA VAL A 399 -12.74 3.85 -14.23
C VAL A 399 -13.51 3.47 -15.50
N ARG A 400 -13.43 4.26 -16.57
CA ARG A 400 -14.11 3.93 -17.83
C ARG A 400 -13.52 2.67 -18.45
N GLU A 401 -12.20 2.55 -18.41
CA GLU A 401 -11.49 1.39 -18.93
C GLU A 401 -11.68 0.16 -18.02
N PHE A 402 -11.67 0.32 -16.70
CA PHE A 402 -11.99 -0.77 -15.76
C PHE A 402 -13.39 -1.32 -15.96
N LYS A 403 -14.40 -0.46 -16.19
CA LYS A 403 -15.77 -0.89 -16.53
C LYS A 403 -15.81 -1.66 -17.85
N ARG A 404 -15.02 -1.24 -18.85
CA ARG A 404 -14.88 -2.00 -20.10
C ARG A 404 -14.31 -3.39 -19.86
N LEU A 405 -13.28 -3.51 -19.00
CA LEU A 405 -12.69 -4.81 -18.63
C LEU A 405 -13.63 -5.67 -17.77
N GLU A 406 -14.45 -5.04 -16.91
CA GLU A 406 -15.52 -5.72 -16.16
C GLU A 406 -16.57 -6.33 -17.09
N LEU A 407 -17.02 -5.58 -18.12
CA LEU A 407 -17.95 -6.10 -19.13
C LEU A 407 -17.37 -7.25 -19.94
N LEU A 408 -16.05 -7.30 -20.11
CA LEU A 408 -15.35 -8.41 -20.74
C LEU A 408 -15.06 -9.59 -19.81
N GLY A 409 -15.44 -9.50 -18.53
CA GLY A 409 -15.17 -10.53 -17.52
C GLY A 409 -13.68 -10.67 -17.13
N GLN A 410 -12.82 -9.72 -17.54
CA GLN A 410 -11.38 -9.77 -17.23
C GLN A 410 -11.06 -9.23 -15.84
N VAL A 411 -11.93 -8.38 -15.30
CA VAL A 411 -11.73 -7.72 -14.00
C VAL A 411 -13.02 -7.78 -13.21
N SER A 412 -12.89 -7.96 -11.90
CA SER A 412 -14.00 -7.97 -10.97
C SER A 412 -14.07 -6.66 -10.18
N ARG A 413 -15.21 -5.98 -10.24
CA ARG A 413 -15.52 -4.86 -9.34
C ARG A 413 -16.02 -5.36 -7.98
N GLY A 414 -15.62 -4.71 -6.89
CA GLY A 414 -16.01 -5.07 -5.52
C GLY A 414 -15.46 -4.13 -4.44
N PHE A 415 -15.61 -4.53 -3.19
CA PHE A 415 -14.98 -3.90 -2.01
C PHE A 415 -14.05 -4.94 -1.38
N PHE A 416 -12.82 -5.00 -1.86
CA PHE A 416 -11.87 -6.04 -1.46
C PHE A 416 -11.04 -5.63 -0.24
N ILE A 417 -10.81 -4.33 -0.03
CA ILE A 417 -9.87 -3.79 0.97
C ILE A 417 -10.61 -2.94 2.02
N GLU A 418 -10.35 -3.17 3.31
CA GLU A 418 -10.88 -2.38 4.42
C GLU A 418 -10.37 -0.93 4.38
N ASP A 419 -11.20 0.01 4.82
CA ASP A 419 -10.91 1.45 4.90
C ASP A 419 -10.56 2.17 3.57
N HIS A 420 -10.44 1.44 2.46
CA HIS A 420 -10.31 2.00 1.12
C HIS A 420 -11.67 2.47 0.59
N ARG A 421 -11.68 3.64 -0.05
CA ARG A 421 -12.94 4.29 -0.46
C ARG A 421 -13.30 3.99 -1.90
N GLY A 422 -14.62 3.89 -2.14
CA GLY A 422 -15.18 3.82 -3.50
C GLY A 422 -15.04 2.46 -4.16
N GLU A 423 -15.28 2.43 -5.47
CA GLU A 423 -15.19 1.22 -6.29
C GLU A 423 -13.75 0.70 -6.35
N GLN A 424 -13.56 -0.61 -6.20
CA GLN A 424 -12.28 -1.28 -6.37
C GLN A 424 -12.39 -2.31 -7.49
N TYR A 425 -11.29 -2.53 -8.21
CA TYR A 425 -11.24 -3.42 -9.36
C TYR A 425 -10.07 -4.39 -9.20
N GLY A 426 -10.29 -5.68 -9.35
CA GLY A 426 -9.26 -6.71 -9.15
C GLY A 426 -9.27 -7.77 -10.23
N LEU A 427 -8.09 -8.26 -10.60
CA LEU A 427 -7.93 -9.45 -11.44
C LEU A 427 -8.47 -10.69 -10.70
N PRO A 428 -9.13 -11.65 -11.38
CA PRO A 428 -9.61 -12.89 -10.76
C PRO A 428 -8.54 -13.63 -9.96
N GLU A 429 -7.36 -13.82 -10.56
CA GLU A 429 -6.20 -14.47 -9.94
C GLU A 429 -5.66 -13.69 -8.72
N ALA A 430 -5.74 -12.36 -8.74
CA ALA A 430 -5.34 -11.53 -7.61
C ALA A 430 -6.33 -11.66 -6.44
N ILE A 431 -7.62 -11.80 -6.73
CA ILE A 431 -8.66 -12.02 -5.72
C ILE A 431 -8.51 -13.41 -5.09
N GLU A 432 -8.14 -14.42 -5.87
CA GLU A 432 -7.84 -15.77 -5.37
C GLU A 432 -6.60 -15.76 -4.47
N LEU A 433 -5.49 -15.15 -4.90
CA LEU A 433 -4.31 -15.04 -4.04
C LEU A 433 -4.59 -14.25 -2.76
N LEU A 434 -5.41 -13.20 -2.83
CA LEU A 434 -5.83 -12.46 -1.63
C LEU A 434 -6.61 -13.37 -0.68
N ARG A 435 -7.49 -14.24 -1.18
CA ARG A 435 -8.21 -15.23 -0.35
C ARG A 435 -7.25 -16.21 0.33
N ASP A 436 -6.24 -16.69 -0.39
CA ASP A 436 -5.24 -17.60 0.18
C ASP A 436 -4.46 -16.92 1.32
N CYS A 437 -4.08 -15.65 1.14
CA CYS A 437 -3.40 -14.87 2.17
C CYS A 437 -4.26 -14.70 3.43
N ARG A 438 -5.58 -14.55 3.28
CA ARG A 438 -6.52 -14.49 4.41
C ARG A 438 -6.63 -15.81 5.15
N GLY A 439 -6.61 -16.93 4.41
CA GLY A 439 -6.70 -18.27 4.99
C GLY A 439 -5.52 -18.67 5.88
N ARG A 440 -4.41 -17.94 5.83
CA ARG A 440 -3.20 -18.23 6.63
C ARG A 440 -3.34 -17.96 8.12
N ARG A 441 -4.31 -17.16 8.54
CA ARG A 441 -4.63 -16.96 9.97
C ARG A 441 -5.90 -17.74 10.29
N SER A 442 -5.76 -18.82 11.06
CA SER A 442 -6.88 -19.65 11.53
C SER A 442 -7.85 -18.82 12.39
N GLU A 443 -9.15 -18.91 12.11
CA GLU A 443 -10.41 -18.36 12.71
C GLU A 443 -10.42 -17.24 13.80
N GLY A 444 -9.35 -16.98 14.53
CA GLY A 444 -9.13 -15.77 15.30
C GLY A 444 -8.44 -14.70 14.46
N ARG A 445 -8.97 -13.47 14.45
CA ARG A 445 -8.26 -12.27 13.96
C ARG A 445 -7.07 -11.89 14.87
N GLU A 446 -6.54 -12.85 15.62
CA GLU A 446 -5.48 -12.62 16.59
C GLU A 446 -4.19 -12.26 15.83
N LEU A 447 -3.66 -11.11 16.20
CA LEU A 447 -2.41 -10.57 15.71
C LEU A 447 -1.28 -11.17 16.55
N GLY A 448 -0.15 -11.51 15.95
CA GLY A 448 0.84 -12.32 16.65
C GLY A 448 1.93 -12.87 15.73
N TYR A 449 2.90 -13.54 16.35
CA TYR A 449 3.94 -14.27 15.62
C TYR A 449 3.37 -15.58 15.07
N LEU A 450 3.58 -15.84 13.78
CA LEU A 450 3.12 -17.05 13.09
C LEU A 450 4.29 -18.02 12.88
N PRO A 451 4.29 -19.22 13.49
CA PRO A 451 5.42 -20.15 13.37
C PRO A 451 5.69 -20.64 11.94
N ASP A 452 4.65 -20.82 11.14
CA ASP A 452 4.74 -21.43 9.80
C ASP A 452 5.04 -20.42 8.68
N GLU A 453 5.07 -19.13 8.99
CA GLU A 453 5.27 -18.06 8.00
C GLU A 453 6.67 -17.42 8.14
N PRO A 454 7.39 -17.17 7.04
CA PRO A 454 8.73 -16.63 7.11
C PRO A 454 8.72 -15.14 7.51
N THR A 455 9.74 -14.74 8.28
CA THR A 455 10.01 -13.32 8.56
C THR A 455 10.99 -12.75 7.53
N PHE A 456 10.80 -11.51 7.08
CA PHE A 456 11.72 -10.86 6.15
C PHE A 456 11.69 -9.33 6.32
N PRO A 457 12.76 -8.60 5.91
CA PRO A 457 12.82 -7.16 6.02
C PRO A 457 12.17 -6.48 4.82
N ILE A 458 11.42 -5.41 5.03
CA ILE A 458 10.92 -4.55 3.95
C ILE A 458 11.31 -3.10 4.21
N THR A 459 11.90 -2.45 3.20
CA THR A 459 12.29 -1.04 3.27
C THR A 459 11.08 -0.12 3.14
N TYR A 460 11.11 1.05 3.79
CA TYR A 460 10.05 2.07 3.65
C TYR A 460 9.93 2.63 2.22
N HIS A 461 10.95 2.45 1.38
CA HIS A 461 10.93 2.91 0.00
C HIS A 461 10.43 1.86 -1.01
N ASP A 462 10.21 0.62 -0.57
CA ASP A 462 9.74 -0.44 -1.46
C ASP A 462 8.27 -0.18 -1.87
N PRO A 463 7.90 -0.36 -3.15
CA PRO A 463 6.51 -0.23 -3.57
C PRO A 463 5.55 -1.20 -2.87
N ALA A 464 5.99 -2.39 -2.48
CA ALA A 464 5.16 -3.36 -1.78
C ALA A 464 4.83 -2.95 -0.34
N ASN A 465 5.56 -1.96 0.21
CA ASN A 465 5.32 -1.46 1.56
C ASN A 465 4.18 -0.44 1.60
N LEU A 466 2.94 -0.94 1.61
CA LEU A 466 1.77 -0.07 1.65
C LEU A 466 1.61 0.70 2.97
N TYR A 467 2.20 0.24 4.08
CA TYR A 467 2.22 0.98 5.35
C TYR A 467 2.97 2.31 5.25
N ALA A 468 4.00 2.37 4.41
CA ALA A 468 4.75 3.61 4.16
C ALA A 468 3.97 4.61 3.29
N ARG A 469 2.84 4.19 2.67
CA ARG A 469 2.13 4.96 1.66
C ARG A 469 0.67 5.24 2.02
N CYS A 470 -0.19 4.22 2.03
CA CYS A 470 -1.65 4.35 2.07
C CYS A 470 -2.34 3.51 3.16
N LEU A 471 -1.62 2.68 3.93
CA LEU A 471 -2.21 1.89 5.03
C LEU A 471 -1.77 2.35 6.42
N TYR A 472 -2.60 2.10 7.42
CA TYR A 472 -2.23 2.23 8.83
C TYR A 472 -1.72 0.88 9.35
N MET A 473 -0.96 0.90 10.44
CA MET A 473 -0.49 -0.31 11.11
C MET A 473 -1.42 -0.66 12.27
N ILE A 474 -1.48 -1.94 12.64
CA ILE A 474 -2.25 -2.43 13.78
C ILE A 474 -1.28 -3.17 14.70
N ASP A 475 -1.29 -2.86 15.99
CA ASP A 475 -0.52 -3.60 16.99
C ASP A 475 -1.24 -4.89 17.43
N GLU A 476 -0.56 -5.73 18.20
CA GLU A 476 -1.13 -6.98 18.73
C GLU A 476 -2.46 -6.79 19.50
N ALA A 477 -2.66 -5.63 20.13
CA ALA A 477 -3.88 -5.29 20.85
C ALA A 477 -5.01 -4.72 19.96
N GLY A 478 -4.82 -4.72 18.64
CA GLY A 478 -5.81 -4.20 17.69
C GLY A 478 -5.84 -2.67 17.57
N ARG A 479 -4.89 -1.96 18.18
CA ARG A 479 -4.83 -0.49 18.15
C ARG A 479 -4.22 -0.02 16.84
N ARG A 480 -4.88 0.99 16.24
CA ARG A 480 -4.39 1.64 15.03
C ARG A 480 -3.22 2.55 15.37
N LEU A 481 -2.09 2.32 14.72
CA LEU A 481 -0.91 3.17 14.81
C LEU A 481 -0.82 4.05 13.57
N GLU A 482 -0.61 5.35 13.82
CA GLU A 482 -0.41 6.31 12.75
C GLU A 482 0.90 6.06 12.00
N ARG A 483 0.94 6.49 10.73
CA ARG A 483 2.12 6.34 9.88
C ARG A 483 3.28 7.18 10.44
N SER A 484 4.26 6.54 11.06
CA SER A 484 5.54 7.19 11.38
C SER A 484 6.32 7.42 10.08
N ARG A 485 6.33 8.66 9.58
CA ARG A 485 7.26 9.09 8.53
C ARG A 485 8.62 9.35 9.16
N SER A 486 9.38 8.29 9.45
CA SER A 486 10.79 8.43 9.78
C SER A 486 11.54 8.91 8.53
N LEU A 487 11.61 10.22 8.35
CA LEU A 487 12.25 10.91 7.22
C LEU A 487 13.79 10.86 7.28
N GLY A 488 14.37 10.19 8.28
CA GLY A 488 15.81 10.24 8.57
C GLY A 488 16.64 9.10 7.98
N PHE A 489 16.09 7.89 7.85
CA PHE A 489 16.87 6.69 7.51
C PHE A 489 16.36 6.05 6.20
N ARG A 490 17.14 6.13 5.13
CA ARG A 490 16.78 5.58 3.80
C ARG A 490 16.79 4.06 3.71
N PHE A 491 17.50 3.41 4.61
CA PHE A 491 17.46 1.96 4.77
C PHE A 491 16.69 1.61 6.05
N ALA A 492 15.73 2.45 6.42
CA ALA A 492 14.75 2.07 7.42
C ALA A 492 14.06 0.79 6.90
N ARG A 493 14.31 -0.32 7.58
CA ARG A 493 13.69 -1.61 7.32
C ARG A 493 12.77 -1.94 8.48
N MET A 494 11.58 -2.39 8.16
CA MET A 494 10.70 -3.05 9.12
C MET A 494 10.77 -4.55 8.88
N VAL A 495 10.63 -5.35 9.93
CA VAL A 495 10.50 -6.81 9.80
C VAL A 495 9.02 -7.14 9.75
N VAL A 496 8.61 -7.87 8.71
CA VAL A 496 7.22 -8.27 8.48
C VAL A 496 7.10 -9.80 8.45
N GLN A 497 5.91 -10.29 8.76
CA GLN A 497 5.52 -11.70 8.67
C GLN A 497 4.04 -11.79 8.32
N ALA A 498 3.69 -12.52 7.25
CA ALA A 498 2.33 -12.58 6.69
C ALA A 498 1.67 -11.18 6.64
N GLY A 499 2.42 -10.21 6.12
CA GLY A 499 2.04 -8.80 6.02
C GLY A 499 1.92 -8.02 7.33
N GLN A 500 1.98 -8.65 8.51
CA GLN A 500 1.98 -7.95 9.79
C GLN A 500 3.39 -7.41 10.12
N PRO A 501 3.53 -6.12 10.47
CA PRO A 501 4.79 -5.58 10.96
C PRO A 501 5.08 -6.08 12.38
N LEU A 502 6.22 -6.73 12.57
CA LEU A 502 6.70 -7.20 13.88
C LEU A 502 7.57 -6.15 14.57
N ILE A 503 8.52 -5.58 13.82
CA ILE A 503 9.49 -4.58 14.31
C ILE A 503 9.60 -3.44 13.30
N LEU A 504 9.44 -2.21 13.76
CA LEU A 504 9.63 -1.00 12.97
C LEU A 504 11.09 -0.55 13.00
N ALA A 505 11.51 0.21 11.98
CA ALA A 505 12.90 0.67 11.82
C ALA A 505 13.44 1.50 13.00
N GLU A 506 12.56 2.15 13.76
CA GLU A 506 12.91 2.96 14.93
C GLU A 506 13.10 2.15 16.23
N GLY A 507 12.94 0.82 16.19
CA GLY A 507 13.04 -0.06 17.35
C GLY A 507 11.71 -0.27 18.09
N THR A 508 10.58 0.04 17.44
CA THR A 508 9.25 -0.24 17.99
C THR A 508 8.82 -1.66 17.61
N GLN A 509 8.65 -2.52 18.60
CA GLN A 509 8.14 -3.87 18.50
C GLN A 509 6.62 -3.87 18.70
N LEU A 510 5.88 -4.38 17.73
CA LEU A 510 4.42 -4.35 17.68
C LEU A 510 3.74 -5.63 18.17
N VAL A 511 4.53 -6.68 18.36
CA VAL A 511 4.09 -8.04 18.71
C VAL A 511 4.97 -8.59 19.82
N ALA A 512 4.41 -9.34 20.75
CA ALA A 512 5.18 -10.10 21.73
C ALA A 512 6.07 -11.14 21.03
N LEU A 513 7.38 -11.04 21.25
CA LEU A 513 8.38 -11.95 20.65
C LEU A 513 9.21 -12.58 21.75
N THR A 514 9.37 -13.90 21.68
CA THR A 514 10.39 -14.61 22.46
C THR A 514 11.78 -14.15 22.07
N ARG A 515 12.78 -14.39 22.93
CA ARG A 515 14.17 -14.04 22.63
C ARG A 515 14.66 -14.65 21.31
N ALA A 516 14.29 -15.89 21.00
CA ALA A 516 14.67 -16.56 19.77
C ALA A 516 14.06 -15.88 18.53
N GLN A 517 12.76 -15.54 18.59
CA GLN A 517 12.05 -14.83 17.51
C GLN A 517 12.61 -13.42 17.30
N LEU A 518 12.85 -12.67 18.39
CA LEU A 518 13.47 -11.34 18.33
C LEU A 518 14.88 -11.41 17.73
N THR A 519 15.67 -12.41 18.12
CA THR A 519 17.01 -12.64 17.56
C THR A 519 16.93 -12.91 16.05
N SER A 520 15.96 -13.70 15.59
CA SER A 520 15.73 -13.96 14.17
C SER A 520 15.35 -12.68 13.41
N CYS A 521 14.42 -11.89 13.97
CA CYS A 521 13.99 -10.63 13.36
C CYS A 521 15.15 -9.63 13.22
N ILE A 522 15.98 -9.48 14.25
CA ILE A 522 17.12 -8.55 14.20
C ILE A 522 18.19 -9.02 13.20
N ARG A 523 18.40 -10.33 13.02
CA ARG A 523 19.33 -10.85 12.00
C ARG A 523 18.97 -10.38 10.59
N HIS A 524 17.67 -10.30 10.26
CA HIS A 524 17.20 -9.76 8.98
C HIS A 524 17.53 -8.27 8.78
N LEU A 525 17.88 -7.54 9.84
CA LEU A 525 18.24 -6.12 9.77
C LEU A 525 19.77 -5.89 9.68
N GLN A 526 20.59 -6.94 9.85
CA GLN A 526 22.05 -6.84 9.81
C GLN A 526 22.61 -6.85 8.39
N HIS A 527 21.91 -7.48 7.45
CA HIS A 527 22.34 -7.61 6.06
C HIS A 527 21.24 -7.14 5.13
N ASP A 528 21.64 -6.57 4.00
CA ASP A 528 20.72 -6.30 2.90
C ASP A 528 20.43 -7.60 2.13
N TYR A 529 19.53 -7.54 1.16
CA TYR A 529 19.19 -8.70 0.32
C TYR A 529 20.36 -9.20 -0.54
N ALA A 530 21.41 -8.40 -0.72
CA ALA A 530 22.64 -8.77 -1.41
C ALA A 530 23.70 -9.35 -0.45
N GLY A 531 23.37 -9.54 0.83
CA GLY A 531 24.28 -10.11 1.85
C GLY A 531 25.34 -9.14 2.36
N ARG A 532 25.26 -7.85 2.04
CA ARG A 532 26.19 -6.83 2.53
C ARG A 532 25.76 -6.33 3.90
N GLU A 533 26.72 -5.96 4.74
CA GLU A 533 26.42 -5.37 6.04
C GLU A 533 25.60 -4.08 5.88
N ALA A 534 24.49 -4.03 6.60
CA ALA A 534 23.46 -3.06 6.38
C ALA A 534 23.38 -2.10 7.58
N PRO A 535 23.73 -0.82 7.43
CA PRO A 535 23.81 0.09 8.57
C PRO A 535 22.47 0.22 9.30
N THR A 536 22.45 -0.17 10.57
CA THR A 536 21.24 -0.18 11.41
C THR A 536 21.56 0.45 12.75
N GLN A 537 20.69 1.35 13.21
CA GLN A 537 20.88 2.08 14.45
C GLN A 537 19.58 2.11 15.24
N PHE A 538 19.64 1.69 16.50
CA PHE A 538 18.54 1.82 17.46
C PHE A 538 18.95 2.77 18.57
N ARG A 539 18.25 3.89 18.71
CA ARG A 539 18.42 4.79 19.85
C ARG A 539 17.54 4.40 21.02
N ALA A 540 16.35 3.90 20.71
CA ALA A 540 15.37 3.46 21.67
C ALA A 540 14.75 2.12 21.20
N TRP A 541 14.16 1.39 22.15
CA TRP A 541 13.32 0.22 21.91
C TRP A 541 11.99 0.41 22.62
N ASN A 542 10.87 0.38 21.90
CA ASN A 542 9.54 0.68 22.45
C ASN A 542 9.48 1.98 23.28
N THR A 543 10.12 3.05 22.79
CA THR A 543 10.30 4.36 23.47
C THR A 543 11.31 4.41 24.62
N TYR A 544 11.91 3.29 25.03
CA TYR A 544 12.93 3.22 26.08
C TYR A 544 14.34 3.33 25.52
N PRO A 545 15.30 3.96 26.22
CA PRO A 545 16.72 3.87 25.83
C PRO A 545 17.16 2.43 25.63
N VAL A 546 17.79 2.14 24.49
CA VAL A 546 18.09 0.76 24.08
C VAL A 546 19.09 0.06 25.01
N ASP A 547 19.97 0.83 25.66
CA ASP A 547 20.95 0.39 26.65
C ASP A 547 20.31 -0.01 28.00
N ALA A 548 19.13 0.54 28.30
CA ALA A 548 18.34 0.18 29.47
C ALA A 548 17.26 -0.88 29.18
N HIS A 549 17.11 -1.31 27.92
CA HIS A 549 16.08 -2.26 27.50
C HIS A 549 16.65 -3.69 27.35
N PRO A 550 15.91 -4.76 27.69
CA PRO A 550 16.37 -6.14 27.50
C PRO A 550 16.77 -6.49 26.06
N ALA A 551 16.15 -5.83 25.07
CA ALA A 551 16.52 -5.94 23.65
C ALA A 551 17.98 -5.50 23.39
N GLY A 552 18.54 -4.62 24.21
CA GLY A 552 19.95 -4.22 24.16
C GLY A 552 20.91 -5.42 24.33
N ASN A 553 20.56 -6.39 25.18
CA ASN A 553 21.34 -7.62 25.33
C ASN A 553 21.31 -8.46 24.05
N VAL A 554 20.14 -8.62 23.44
CA VAL A 554 19.99 -9.37 22.17
C VAL A 554 20.77 -8.70 21.04
N LEU A 555 20.71 -7.37 20.95
CA LEU A 555 21.50 -6.59 20.00
C LEU A 555 23.00 -6.78 20.24
N HIS A 556 23.45 -6.74 21.49
CA HIS A 556 24.85 -6.93 21.85
C HIS A 556 25.36 -8.34 21.49
N ASP A 557 24.55 -9.39 21.77
CA ASP A 557 24.85 -10.78 21.41
C ASP A 557 24.98 -10.96 19.89
N LEU A 558 24.18 -10.22 19.11
CA LEU A 558 24.24 -10.19 17.65
C LEU A 558 25.40 -9.34 17.09
N GLY A 559 26.19 -8.68 17.95
CA GLY A 559 27.37 -7.92 17.53
C GLY A 559 27.14 -6.41 17.37
N PHE A 560 25.95 -5.88 17.66
CA PHE A 560 25.76 -4.44 17.76
C PHE A 560 26.58 -3.88 18.92
N ARG A 561 27.03 -2.63 18.80
CA ARG A 561 27.80 -1.94 19.83
C ARG A 561 27.21 -0.58 20.16
N LEU A 562 27.33 -0.18 21.43
CA LEU A 562 26.84 1.11 21.90
C LEU A 562 27.76 2.23 21.40
N SER A 563 27.21 3.21 20.70
CA SER A 563 27.88 4.42 20.29
C SER A 563 26.93 5.61 20.44
N LYS A 564 27.35 6.65 21.16
CA LYS A 564 26.57 7.90 21.38
C LYS A 564 25.10 7.63 21.77
N ASN A 565 24.87 6.70 22.70
CA ASN A 565 23.56 6.30 23.22
C ASN A 565 22.66 5.63 22.16
N SER A 566 23.24 4.91 21.22
CA SER A 566 22.52 4.06 20.27
C SER A 566 23.29 2.78 20.02
N MET A 567 22.56 1.68 19.84
CA MET A 567 23.15 0.42 19.37
C MET A 567 23.30 0.52 17.85
N VAL A 568 24.53 0.37 17.35
CA VAL A 568 24.90 0.56 15.95
C VAL A 568 25.46 -0.72 15.36
N TRP A 569 25.08 -0.99 14.11
CA TRP A 569 25.61 -2.03 13.24
C TRP A 569 25.92 -1.44 11.85
N PRO A 570 26.99 -1.89 11.16
CA PRO A 570 28.11 -2.64 11.72
C PRO A 570 28.86 -1.80 12.76
N SER A 571 29.65 -2.46 13.63
CA SER A 571 30.37 -1.75 14.69
C SER A 571 31.38 -0.75 14.10
N PRO A 572 31.43 0.51 14.58
CA PRO A 572 32.41 1.47 14.11
C PRO A 572 33.84 1.00 14.40
N ARG A 573 34.74 1.11 13.41
CA ARG A 573 36.16 0.66 13.49
C ARG A 573 36.95 1.22 14.69
N LYS A 574 36.54 2.36 15.24
CA LYS A 574 37.00 2.88 16.52
C LYS A 574 35.90 2.65 17.55
N THR A 575 35.98 1.54 18.26
CA THR A 575 35.14 1.27 19.43
C THR A 575 35.64 2.13 20.58
N ASP A 576 34.81 3.04 21.10
CA ASP A 576 34.97 3.43 22.50
C ASP A 576 34.93 2.15 23.35
N PRO A 577 35.75 2.01 24.41
CA PRO A 577 35.70 0.83 25.27
C PRO A 577 34.26 0.64 25.73
N CYS A 578 33.62 -0.43 25.24
CA CYS A 578 32.24 -0.73 25.61
C CYS A 578 32.20 -0.87 27.12
N THR A 579 31.50 0.04 27.81
CA THR A 579 30.97 -0.29 29.11
C THR A 579 30.06 -1.49 28.89
N PRO A 580 30.35 -2.67 29.45
CA PRO A 580 29.41 -3.78 29.37
C PRO A 580 28.05 -3.28 29.85
N LEU A 581 26.98 -3.69 29.16
CA LEU A 581 25.61 -3.45 29.63
C LEU A 581 25.58 -3.78 31.12
N SER A 582 25.02 -2.87 31.93
CA SER A 582 25.02 -2.95 33.40
C SER A 582 24.81 -4.41 33.87
N PRO A 583 25.54 -4.90 34.90
CA PRO A 583 25.29 -6.21 35.49
C PRO A 583 23.82 -6.43 35.88
N ASP A 584 23.07 -5.36 36.16
CA ASP A 584 21.64 -5.41 36.44
C ASP A 584 20.79 -5.79 35.22
N THR A 585 21.25 -5.58 34.00
CA THR A 585 20.53 -5.98 32.78
C THR A 585 20.45 -7.51 32.64
N ARG A 586 21.38 -8.27 33.27
CA ARG A 586 21.31 -9.74 33.35
C ARG A 586 20.18 -10.23 34.26
N LYS A 587 19.77 -9.44 35.26
CA LYS A 587 18.62 -9.78 36.11
C LYS A 587 17.32 -9.81 35.31
N PHE A 588 17.21 -9.09 34.20
CA PHE A 588 16.02 -9.06 33.35
C PHE A 588 15.92 -10.20 32.32
N LEU A 589 16.95 -11.08 32.20
CA LEU A 589 16.96 -12.20 31.25
C LEU A 589 15.85 -13.27 31.46
N PRO A 590 15.43 -13.62 32.70
CA PRO A 590 14.40 -14.64 32.91
C PRO A 590 12.98 -14.20 32.53
N TYR A 591 12.77 -12.90 32.25
CA TYR A 591 11.44 -12.30 32.13
C TYR A 591 10.94 -12.17 30.68
N PHE A 592 11.45 -13.01 29.76
CA PHE A 592 11.00 -13.05 28.37
C PHE A 592 9.66 -13.81 28.16
N SER A 593 8.95 -14.17 29.23
CA SER A 593 7.68 -14.91 29.13
C SER A 593 6.50 -14.37 29.93
N ASP A 594 6.65 -13.38 30.81
CA ASP A 594 5.49 -12.92 31.61
C ASP A 594 5.39 -11.39 31.70
N ALA A 595 4.20 -10.89 31.39
CA ALA A 595 3.79 -9.53 31.70
C ALA A 595 3.79 -9.36 33.23
N LEU A 596 4.78 -8.68 33.79
CA LEU A 596 4.75 -8.30 35.20
C LEU A 596 4.51 -6.81 35.36
N SER A 597 3.23 -6.50 35.40
CA SER A 597 2.69 -5.35 36.12
C SER A 597 2.85 -5.64 37.63
N THR A 598 3.77 -4.96 38.33
CA THR A 598 3.74 -4.97 39.82
C THR A 598 2.65 -4.00 40.29
N PRO A 599 1.60 -4.44 41.01
CA PRO A 599 0.51 -3.57 41.44
C PRO A 599 1.00 -2.53 42.43
N LEU A 600 0.66 -1.27 42.18
CA LEU A 600 0.99 -0.13 43.04
C LEU A 600 -0.28 0.57 43.58
N GLY A 601 -1.47 0.06 43.24
CA GLY A 601 -2.79 0.42 43.78
C GLY A 601 -3.88 -0.58 43.36
N PRO A 602 -5.16 -0.35 43.71
CA PRO A 602 -6.26 -1.32 43.49
C PRO A 602 -6.54 -1.62 42.02
N ASP A 603 -6.30 -0.68 41.10
CA ASP A 603 -6.59 -0.83 39.66
C ASP A 603 -5.36 -0.65 38.73
N TRP A 604 -4.13 -0.65 39.27
CA TRP A 604 -2.95 -0.36 38.44
C TRP A 604 -1.64 -0.94 38.94
N ALA A 605 -0.73 -1.09 37.98
CA ALA A 605 0.60 -1.63 38.17
C ALA A 605 1.60 -0.88 37.30
N ALA A 606 2.70 -0.38 37.88
CA ALA A 606 3.76 0.25 37.09
C ALA A 606 4.96 -0.70 36.95
N ALA A 607 5.28 -1.06 35.72
CA ALA A 607 6.50 -1.79 35.39
C ALA A 607 7.78 -0.91 35.51
N ARG A 608 7.65 0.42 35.72
CA ARG A 608 8.69 1.40 35.34
C ARG A 608 8.82 2.60 36.28
N GLY A 609 9.47 2.35 37.41
CA GLY A 609 10.16 3.40 38.18
C GLY A 609 11.46 2.82 38.74
N PRO A 610 12.62 3.51 38.59
CA PRO A 610 13.79 3.24 39.42
C PRO A 610 13.31 3.13 40.87
N GLU A 611 13.75 2.10 41.58
CA GLU A 611 13.34 1.86 42.97
C GLU A 611 13.36 3.13 43.86
N PRO A 612 14.35 4.05 43.72
CA PRO A 612 14.43 5.28 44.51
C PRO A 612 13.25 6.26 44.34
N ILE A 613 12.64 6.35 43.15
CA ILE A 613 11.61 7.38 42.86
C ILE A 613 10.18 6.82 42.83
N ARG A 614 9.97 5.52 43.11
CA ARG A 614 8.63 4.91 43.17
C ARG A 614 7.69 5.57 44.19
N PRO A 615 8.14 5.96 45.40
CA PRO A 615 7.29 6.68 46.36
C PRO A 615 6.84 8.05 45.84
N LEU A 616 7.72 8.74 45.11
CA LEU A 616 7.42 10.01 44.45
C LEU A 616 6.36 9.84 43.35
N LEU A 617 6.54 8.86 42.46
CA LEU A 617 5.59 8.56 41.39
C LEU A 617 4.18 8.26 41.92
N ARG A 618 4.08 7.46 43.00
CA ARG A 618 2.78 7.18 43.64
C ARG A 618 2.09 8.45 44.11
N LYS A 619 2.80 9.35 44.80
CA LYS A 619 2.26 10.62 45.29
C LYS A 619 1.85 11.55 44.15
N VAL A 620 2.68 11.66 43.10
CA VAL A 620 2.39 12.49 41.92
C VAL A 620 1.15 11.99 41.18
N PHE A 621 1.02 10.68 40.95
CA PHE A 621 -0.15 10.12 40.25
C PHE A 621 -1.44 10.28 41.05
N HIS A 622 -1.41 9.99 42.35
CA HIS A 622 -2.58 10.21 43.21
C HIS A 622 -3.00 11.69 43.25
N PHE A 623 -2.03 12.60 43.25
CA PHE A 623 -2.30 14.03 43.17
C PHE A 623 -2.92 14.44 41.83
N ILE A 624 -2.37 13.98 40.71
CA ILE A 624 -2.90 14.27 39.36
C ILE A 624 -4.32 13.73 39.22
N GLU A 625 -4.56 12.50 39.64
CA GLU A 625 -5.89 11.87 39.59
C GLU A 625 -6.92 12.69 40.35
N LYS A 626 -6.59 13.10 41.58
CA LYS A 626 -7.46 13.93 42.42
C LYS A 626 -7.74 15.32 41.83
N GLU A 627 -6.75 15.94 41.18
CA GLU A 627 -6.91 17.29 40.61
C GLU A 627 -7.60 17.30 39.25
N LEU A 628 -7.52 16.21 38.49
CA LEU A 628 -8.09 16.07 37.15
C LEU A 628 -9.41 15.25 37.14
N SER A 629 -9.89 14.76 38.29
CA SER A 629 -11.22 14.20 38.45
C SER A 629 -12.30 15.30 38.44
N ARG A 630 -12.45 15.98 37.30
CA ARG A 630 -13.39 17.09 37.05
C ARG A 630 -14.18 16.84 35.76
N PRO A 631 -15.37 17.46 35.59
CA PRO A 631 -16.14 17.34 34.35
C PRO A 631 -15.32 17.79 33.13
N ARG A 632 -15.43 17.06 32.00
CA ARG A 632 -14.70 17.27 30.72
C ARG A 632 -13.22 16.85 30.71
N TRP A 633 -12.67 16.45 31.85
CA TRP A 633 -11.39 15.76 31.90
C TRP A 633 -11.59 14.24 31.80
N GLU A 634 -10.81 13.62 30.94
CA GLU A 634 -10.74 12.16 30.80
C GLU A 634 -9.29 11.73 31.06
N ILE A 635 -9.09 10.89 32.07
CA ILE A 635 -7.78 10.33 32.38
C ILE A 635 -7.75 8.91 31.83
N HIS A 636 -6.86 8.69 30.86
CA HIS A 636 -6.59 7.41 30.25
C HIS A 636 -5.30 6.84 30.84
N TRP A 637 -5.42 5.78 31.62
CA TRP A 637 -4.28 5.10 32.21
C TRP A 637 -3.66 4.14 31.18
N GLN A 638 -2.50 4.51 30.63
CA GLN A 638 -1.73 3.63 29.75
C GLN A 638 -0.77 2.74 30.57
N HIS A 639 -0.30 1.66 29.95
CA HIS A 639 0.70 0.74 30.52
C HIS A 639 2.07 1.41 30.80
N THR A 640 2.26 2.67 30.41
CA THR A 640 3.51 3.44 30.58
C THR A 640 3.38 4.64 31.52
N TRP A 641 2.32 5.47 31.40
CA TRP A 641 1.98 6.59 32.29
C TRP A 641 0.53 7.07 32.04
N PRO A 642 -0.10 7.82 32.96
CA PRO A 642 -1.40 8.42 32.70
C PRO A 642 -1.33 9.49 31.62
N GLN A 643 -2.28 9.46 30.70
CA GLN A 643 -2.55 10.54 29.77
C GLN A 643 -3.85 11.21 30.19
N ALA A 644 -3.87 12.54 30.29
CA ALA A 644 -5.10 13.28 30.58
C ALA A 644 -5.48 14.15 29.39
N THR A 645 -6.74 14.03 28.98
CA THR A 645 -7.36 14.79 27.89
C THR A 645 -8.44 15.71 28.44
N TYR A 646 -8.49 16.96 27.97
CA TYR A 646 -9.59 17.88 28.24
C TYR A 646 -10.32 18.16 26.92
N CYS A 647 -11.62 17.84 26.84
CA CYS A 647 -12.40 17.93 25.60
C CYS A 647 -11.71 17.24 24.40
N GLY A 648 -11.14 16.05 24.62
CA GLY A 648 -10.44 15.27 23.58
C GLY A 648 -9.02 15.75 23.22
N MET A 649 -8.52 16.84 23.80
CA MET A 649 -7.15 17.33 23.57
C MET A 649 -6.20 16.89 24.69
N SER A 650 -5.05 16.30 24.35
CA SER A 650 -4.06 15.84 25.32
C SER A 650 -3.42 17.02 26.04
N CYS A 651 -3.55 17.06 27.36
CA CYS A 651 -3.14 18.20 28.17
C CYS A 651 -2.06 17.91 29.20
N LEU A 652 -1.74 16.64 29.46
CA LEU A 652 -0.74 16.24 30.46
C LEU A 652 0.53 15.71 29.80
N ARG A 653 1.69 16.24 30.20
CA ARG A 653 3.02 15.74 29.86
C ARG A 653 3.75 15.33 31.14
N LEU A 654 4.21 14.08 31.15
CA LEU A 654 5.04 13.51 32.20
C LEU A 654 6.41 13.14 31.64
N VAL A 655 7.49 13.55 32.32
CA VAL A 655 8.86 13.13 32.03
C VAL A 655 9.43 12.46 33.28
N ILE A 656 9.73 11.16 33.19
CA ILE A 656 10.29 10.39 34.29
C ILE A 656 11.76 10.12 34.00
N ARG A 657 12.66 10.51 34.90
CA ARG A 657 14.10 10.24 34.83
C ARG A 657 14.53 9.31 35.96
N GLN A 658 15.83 9.03 36.07
CA GLN A 658 16.34 8.16 37.13
C GLN A 658 16.21 8.78 38.53
N THR A 659 16.30 10.12 38.61
CA THR A 659 16.38 10.86 39.88
C THR A 659 15.25 11.86 40.09
N TYR A 660 14.40 12.11 39.08
CA TYR A 660 13.36 13.12 39.17
C TYR A 660 12.16 12.83 38.26
N VAL A 661 11.05 13.49 38.55
CA VAL A 661 9.80 13.47 37.77
C VAL A 661 9.40 14.90 37.42
N GLU A 662 9.06 15.14 36.16
CA GLU A 662 8.52 16.41 35.68
C GLU A 662 7.06 16.20 35.25
N ALA A 663 6.12 16.89 35.91
CA ALA A 663 4.71 16.90 35.53
C ALA A 663 4.31 18.30 35.06
N THR A 664 3.83 18.39 33.82
CA THR A 664 3.41 19.66 33.22
C THR A 664 2.06 19.51 32.53
N ILE A 665 1.16 20.47 32.77
CA ILE A 665 -0.09 20.60 32.02
C ILE A 665 0.09 21.69 30.97
N ASN A 666 -0.19 21.39 29.70
CA ASN A 666 -0.16 22.33 28.60
C ASN A 666 -1.11 21.92 27.46
N ALA A 667 -1.48 22.85 26.58
CA ALA A 667 -2.28 22.57 25.38
C ALA A 667 -1.42 22.68 24.09
N PRO A 668 -0.68 21.62 23.70
CA PRO A 668 0.17 21.63 22.51
C PRO A 668 -0.69 21.64 21.23
N GLY A 669 -1.15 22.82 20.82
CA GLY A 669 -2.02 23.01 19.66
C GLY A 669 -2.78 24.33 19.64
N VAL A 670 -2.88 25.02 20.78
CA VAL A 670 -3.57 26.32 20.90
C VAL A 670 -2.54 27.45 20.73
N THR A 671 -2.64 28.21 19.63
CA THR A 671 -1.66 29.26 19.24
C THR A 671 -1.57 30.45 20.21
N ASP A 672 -2.64 30.73 20.96
CA ASP A 672 -2.69 31.83 21.95
C ASP A 672 -1.91 31.52 23.25
N PHE A 673 -1.48 30.26 23.48
CA PHE A 673 -0.82 29.86 24.74
C PHE A 673 0.61 30.40 24.87
N LYS A 674 1.29 30.72 23.74
CA LYS A 674 2.69 31.17 23.74
C LYS A 674 2.92 32.52 24.44
N LYS A 675 1.87 33.30 24.72
CA LYS A 675 1.98 34.62 25.36
C LYS A 675 1.57 34.66 26.83
N SER A 676 0.79 33.70 27.35
CA SER A 676 0.18 33.82 28.69
C SER A 676 0.91 33.09 29.82
N CYS A 677 1.75 32.09 29.54
CA CYS A 677 2.52 31.39 30.57
C CYS A 677 4.00 31.42 30.19
N SER A 678 4.74 32.38 30.77
CA SER A 678 6.17 32.50 30.53
C SER A 678 6.93 31.33 31.15
N ASN A 679 8.04 30.98 30.50
CA ASN A 679 8.73 29.70 30.53
C ASN A 679 9.72 29.60 31.73
N ARG A 680 9.27 29.91 32.95
CA ARG A 680 10.11 29.79 34.16
C ARG A 680 9.50 28.78 35.13
N ASP A 681 10.32 27.79 35.46
CA ASP A 681 10.10 26.61 36.28
C ASP A 681 9.20 25.50 35.68
N ARG A 682 9.92 24.52 35.12
CA ARG A 682 9.44 23.16 34.86
C ARG A 682 9.23 22.50 36.22
N GLY A 683 8.08 21.86 36.45
CA GLY A 683 7.71 21.23 37.72
C GLY A 683 8.56 20.00 38.02
N HIS A 684 9.84 20.24 38.32
CA HIS A 684 10.89 19.28 38.58
C HIS A 684 10.80 18.83 40.03
N LEU A 685 10.54 17.54 40.24
CA LEU A 685 10.43 16.93 41.55
C LEU A 685 11.50 15.85 41.71
N GLU A 686 12.42 16.04 42.64
CA GLU A 686 13.45 15.05 43.03
C GLU A 686 13.00 14.27 44.28
N ASN A 687 12.25 14.91 45.18
CA ASN A 687 11.77 14.32 46.43
C ASN A 687 10.25 14.49 46.60
N PRO A 688 9.52 13.47 47.11
CA PRO A 688 8.14 13.60 47.55
C PRO A 688 7.76 14.83 48.38
N ASP A 689 8.70 15.38 49.16
CA ASP A 689 8.46 16.51 50.05
C ASP A 689 8.46 17.87 49.33
N GLU A 690 8.93 17.90 48.07
CA GLU A 690 8.86 19.08 47.19
C GLU A 690 7.45 19.32 46.60
N MET A 691 6.52 18.38 46.82
CA MET A 691 5.09 18.58 46.51
C MET A 691 4.37 19.41 47.59
N ASP A 692 4.96 20.55 47.94
CA ASP A 692 4.45 21.52 48.90
C ASP A 692 3.19 22.24 48.38
N ASP A 693 2.58 23.09 49.22
CA ASP A 693 1.37 23.82 48.84
C ASP A 693 1.61 24.80 47.69
N ALA A 694 2.84 25.30 47.51
CA ALA A 694 3.20 26.18 46.41
C ALA A 694 3.18 25.42 45.07
N TYR A 695 3.78 24.22 45.01
CA TYR A 695 3.71 23.35 43.83
C TYR A 695 2.27 23.01 43.46
N ARG A 696 1.44 22.66 44.45
CA ARG A 696 0.03 22.30 44.23
C ARG A 696 -0.78 23.49 43.70
N GLN A 697 -0.54 24.69 44.21
CA GLN A 697 -1.20 25.91 43.74
C GLN A 697 -0.79 26.26 42.30
N GLU A 698 0.50 26.14 41.97
CA GLU A 698 1.01 26.37 40.62
C GLU A 698 0.42 25.36 39.62
N PHE A 699 0.36 24.08 39.99
CA PHE A 699 -0.26 23.05 39.15
C PHE A 699 -1.74 23.35 38.86
N ARG A 700 -2.51 23.75 39.89
CA ARG A 700 -3.91 24.16 39.74
C ARG A 700 -4.05 25.40 38.85
N HIS A 701 -3.19 26.40 39.02
CA HIS A 701 -3.18 27.59 38.19
C HIS A 701 -2.98 27.24 36.71
N ARG A 702 -2.00 26.37 36.40
CA ARG A 702 -1.74 25.90 35.02
C ARG A 702 -2.90 25.10 34.44
N ARG A 703 -3.55 24.25 35.24
CA ARG A 703 -4.77 23.53 34.82
C ARG A 703 -5.86 24.52 34.41
N ASP A 704 -6.17 25.49 35.27
CA ASP A 704 -7.26 26.44 35.05
C ASP A 704 -6.95 27.36 33.84
N CYS A 705 -5.69 27.74 33.62
CA CYS A 705 -5.25 28.45 32.41
C CYS A 705 -5.39 27.59 31.14
N THR A 706 -5.14 26.29 31.25
CA THR A 706 -5.27 25.33 30.14
C THR A 706 -6.72 25.15 29.72
N GLU A 707 -7.61 24.92 30.68
CA GLU A 707 -9.07 24.86 30.48
C GLU A 707 -9.57 26.15 29.79
N SER A 708 -9.25 27.31 30.35
CA SER A 708 -9.68 28.62 29.83
C SER A 708 -9.19 28.94 28.42
N SER A 709 -8.05 28.36 28.02
CA SER A 709 -7.48 28.58 26.68
C SER A 709 -8.08 27.62 25.66
N ILE A 710 -8.33 26.38 26.06
CA ILE A 710 -9.03 25.38 25.25
C ILE A 710 -10.48 25.83 24.99
N ASP A 711 -11.19 26.29 26.02
CA ASP A 711 -12.57 26.77 25.85
C ASP A 711 -12.65 27.98 24.90
N ARG A 712 -11.68 28.92 24.98
CA ARG A 712 -11.58 30.02 24.01
C ARG A 712 -11.27 29.53 22.60
N TYR A 713 -10.44 28.51 22.47
CA TYR A 713 -10.07 27.93 21.19
C TYR A 713 -11.25 27.22 20.52
N LEU A 714 -12.00 26.41 21.26
CA LEU A 714 -13.21 25.72 20.78
C LEU A 714 -14.30 26.73 20.41
N LYS A 715 -14.53 27.76 21.24
CA LYS A 715 -15.48 28.84 20.95
C LYS A 715 -15.13 29.61 19.66
N LYS A 716 -13.85 29.87 19.38
CA LYS A 716 -13.40 30.48 18.10
C LYS A 716 -13.67 29.59 16.89
N ARG A 717 -13.79 28.27 17.07
CA ARG A 717 -14.08 27.29 16.01
C ARG A 717 -15.57 26.92 15.89
N GLY A 718 -16.44 27.50 16.73
CA GLY A 718 -17.87 27.20 16.72
C GLY A 718 -18.21 25.81 17.26
N GLN A 719 -17.34 25.24 18.11
CA GLN A 719 -17.53 23.95 18.78
C GLN A 719 -17.85 24.13 20.26
#